data_AF-A0A0G4I458-F1
#
_entry.id   AF-A0A0G4I458-F1
#
_cell.length_a   1.000
_cell.length_b   1.000
_cell.length_c   1.000
_cell.angle_alpha   90.00
_cell.angle_beta   90.00
_cell.angle_gamma   90.00
#
_symmetry.space_group_name_H-M   'P 1'
#
loop_
_entity.id
_entity.type
_entity.pdbx_description
1 polymer ?
#
loop_
_entity_poly.entity_id
_entity_poly.type
_entity_poly.pdbx_seq_one_letter_code
_entity_poly.pdbx_strand_id
1 'polypeptide(L)'
;MPISCLTDRFAKCKAEGKAAFVAYLTAGFDTRELTVDALLGLEEGGADVIEVGVPFSDPMADGPVIERAGNVALANGVKLADCFEFVKQARQKGLTIPVLLMTYLNPILSFGLEKCCEKARDSGVDGFIPVDLPHGEGQDDAFLSACKKFDISSVPLLSPTSGEDRIARVAATATSFIYCVSLTGVTGMKTNSDQLRGGEGGKEKALVDPFTAATAELGKTISFIKKHSDMPVAVGFGISKPENVKRVVDLGADGFVVGTAVVACVENTAGPPAAKVAALEALAKSLKAAASLPIATEEPAAKRLKANGTTEGSNGGAAIVNGGGKALGANVWCFGDFGGRYIPETLMHAHDELTKMYETAKADPSFATELDLLRRNYVGGPTPLYHAKRLTEHAGGAQIWFKREELAHTGAHKINNALGQALLAKKLGKQRIIAETGAGQHGVATATACALLGLECIVYMGAQDCERQKLNVFRMSMLGAKCIPVTSGSQTLKDAINEALRDWVTNIRTTHYIIGSAIGPHPFPDIVRDFQSIIGKEARAQMLNQGEFAPSAPGSGGHTIGPGKLPDVVVACVGGGSNAIGMFAGFLEDKDVELIGVEAGGAAGPPAEGSNEKAKHSATLSAGTPGVLHGNRTYLLQSSEGQIEETHSISAGLDYPGVGPQHAALKDAGRAKYVWATDSDALAALQMCSRLEGLIPALEPSHAVSYALKRAKEMRPDQIILVNLCGRGDKDMVQVAKHLGVDVSGSTGRDMKA
;
A
#
# COMPACT_ATOMS: atom_id res chain seq x y z
N MET A 1 31.62 18.38 5.34
CA MET A 1 31.41 16.96 4.96
C MET A 1 32.07 16.79 3.60
N PRO A 2 32.68 15.63 3.27
CA PRO A 2 33.10 15.40 1.88
C PRO A 2 31.89 15.64 0.97
N ILE A 3 32.10 16.42 -0.08
CA ILE A 3 31.05 16.77 -1.04
C ILE A 3 30.79 15.50 -1.86
N SER A 4 29.54 15.02 -1.90
CA SER A 4 29.23 13.82 -2.68
C SER A 4 29.55 14.07 -4.16
N CYS A 5 30.01 13.05 -4.89
CA CYS A 5 30.28 13.13 -6.33
C CYS A 5 29.08 13.65 -7.15
N LEU A 6 27.86 13.42 -6.64
CA LEU A 6 26.61 13.96 -7.17
C LEU A 6 26.55 15.49 -7.03
N THR A 7 26.83 16.02 -5.84
CA THR A 7 26.84 17.47 -5.60
C THR A 7 27.89 18.17 -6.46
N ASP A 8 29.08 17.58 -6.60
CA ASP A 8 30.13 18.08 -7.50
C ASP A 8 29.69 18.10 -8.96
N ARG A 9 28.98 17.05 -9.40
CA ARG A 9 28.45 16.97 -10.76
C ARG A 9 27.43 18.08 -11.03
N PHE A 10 26.47 18.31 -10.13
CA PHE A 10 25.51 19.41 -10.25
C PHE A 10 26.21 20.78 -10.25
N ALA A 11 27.22 20.97 -9.39
CA ALA A 11 28.00 22.20 -9.35
C ALA A 11 28.75 22.45 -10.68
N LYS A 12 29.31 21.39 -11.28
CA LYS A 12 29.96 21.45 -12.59
C LYS A 12 28.98 21.83 -13.69
N CYS A 13 27.80 21.19 -13.78
CA CYS A 13 26.77 21.55 -14.77
C CYS A 13 26.38 23.03 -14.64
N LYS A 14 26.18 23.50 -13.40
CA LYS A 14 25.85 24.90 -13.12
C LYS A 14 26.95 25.86 -13.56
N ALA A 15 28.23 25.51 -13.34
CA ALA A 15 29.38 26.30 -13.81
C ALA A 15 29.46 26.37 -15.35
N GLU A 16 28.99 25.34 -16.04
CA GLU A 16 28.84 25.30 -17.50
C GLU A 16 27.57 26.01 -18.02
N GLY A 17 26.77 26.61 -17.12
CA GLY A 17 25.52 27.27 -17.47
C GLY A 17 24.41 26.31 -17.90
N LYS A 18 24.43 25.06 -17.42
CA LYS A 18 23.47 24.02 -17.79
C LYS A 18 22.85 23.36 -16.55
N ALA A 19 21.58 22.99 -16.66
CA ALA A 19 20.94 22.08 -15.73
C ALA A 19 21.51 20.66 -15.90
N ALA A 20 21.61 19.93 -14.79
CA ALA A 20 22.04 18.54 -14.79
C ALA A 20 20.95 17.62 -15.39
N PHE A 21 21.35 16.73 -16.30
CA PHE A 21 20.46 15.73 -16.87
C PHE A 21 20.62 14.41 -16.11
N VAL A 22 19.56 13.97 -15.45
CA VAL A 22 19.48 12.66 -14.79
C VAL A 22 18.67 11.71 -15.68
N ALA A 23 19.31 10.68 -16.22
CA ALA A 23 18.67 9.70 -17.09
C ALA A 23 18.30 8.44 -16.31
N TYR A 24 17.05 7.99 -16.36
CA TYR A 24 16.61 6.74 -15.75
C TYR A 24 16.55 5.60 -16.77
N LEU A 25 17.06 4.43 -16.40
CA LEU A 25 17.00 3.19 -17.17
C LEU A 25 16.65 2.00 -16.26
N THR A 26 15.64 1.21 -16.63
CA THR A 26 15.36 -0.06 -15.93
C THR A 26 16.44 -1.10 -16.26
N ALA A 27 17.13 -1.61 -15.25
CA ALA A 27 18.17 -2.63 -15.42
C ALA A 27 17.60 -3.91 -16.03
N GLY A 28 18.29 -4.47 -17.03
CA GLY A 28 17.90 -5.71 -17.68
C GLY A 28 16.73 -5.60 -18.65
N PHE A 29 16.29 -4.38 -18.98
CA PHE A 29 15.35 -4.09 -20.05
C PHE A 29 16.09 -3.51 -21.27
N ASP A 30 15.87 -3.96 -22.49
CA ASP A 30 14.98 -5.03 -22.99
C ASP A 30 15.55 -6.45 -22.75
N THR A 31 16.88 -6.56 -22.72
CA THR A 31 17.62 -7.78 -22.32
C THR A 31 18.68 -7.43 -21.29
N ARG A 32 19.25 -8.45 -20.62
CA ARG A 32 20.32 -8.25 -19.62
C ARG A 32 21.54 -7.55 -20.23
N GLU A 33 21.94 -8.00 -21.42
CA GLU A 33 23.17 -7.58 -22.12
C GLU A 33 23.12 -6.12 -22.55
N LEU A 34 21.92 -5.59 -22.83
CA LEU A 34 21.75 -4.20 -23.26
C LEU A 34 22.14 -3.20 -22.16
N THR A 35 21.95 -3.57 -20.89
CA THR A 35 22.03 -2.63 -19.75
C THR A 35 23.33 -1.84 -19.77
N VAL A 36 24.48 -2.52 -19.80
CA VAL A 36 25.80 -1.88 -19.67
C VAL A 36 26.06 -0.92 -20.83
N ASP A 37 25.77 -1.34 -22.06
CA ASP A 37 26.01 -0.50 -23.24
C ASP A 37 25.01 0.67 -23.32
N ALA A 38 23.79 0.50 -22.81
CA ALA A 38 22.83 1.58 -22.66
C ALA A 38 23.26 2.63 -21.63
N LEU A 39 23.89 2.23 -20.51
CA LEU A 39 24.46 3.19 -19.55
C LEU A 39 25.54 4.07 -20.21
N LEU A 40 26.44 3.46 -20.98
CA LEU A 40 27.49 4.17 -21.71
C LEU A 40 26.89 5.08 -22.81
N GLY A 41 25.88 4.61 -23.53
CA GLY A 41 25.18 5.41 -24.54
C GLY A 41 24.45 6.61 -23.96
N LEU A 42 23.90 6.52 -22.74
CA LEU A 42 23.31 7.65 -22.04
C LEU A 42 24.37 8.69 -21.63
N GLU A 43 25.54 8.25 -21.15
CA GLU A 43 26.67 9.16 -20.85
C GLU A 43 27.17 9.88 -22.12
N GLU A 44 27.41 9.15 -23.21
CA GLU A 44 27.78 9.73 -24.52
C GLU A 44 26.68 10.65 -25.06
N GLY A 45 25.43 10.36 -24.69
CA GLY A 45 24.26 11.18 -24.94
C GLY A 45 24.22 12.51 -24.18
N GLY A 46 25.09 12.68 -23.18
CA GLY A 46 25.16 13.88 -22.34
C GLY A 46 24.36 13.79 -21.03
N ALA A 47 24.02 12.59 -20.56
CA ALA A 47 23.56 12.40 -19.19
C ALA A 47 24.67 12.81 -18.21
N ASP A 48 24.31 13.50 -17.14
CA ASP A 48 25.24 13.90 -16.08
C ASP A 48 25.20 12.94 -14.89
N VAL A 49 24.06 12.28 -14.68
CA VAL A 49 23.81 11.27 -13.65
C VAL A 49 22.92 10.19 -14.29
N ILE A 50 23.12 8.92 -13.92
CA ILE A 50 22.21 7.84 -14.31
C ILE A 50 21.51 7.25 -13.10
N GLU A 51 20.20 7.10 -13.18
CA GLU A 51 19.37 6.32 -12.26
C GLU A 51 19.13 4.94 -12.88
N VAL A 52 19.64 3.89 -12.25
CA VAL A 52 19.39 2.50 -12.63
C VAL A 52 18.22 1.97 -11.82
N GLY A 53 17.10 1.74 -12.49
CA GLY A 53 15.90 1.15 -11.91
C GLY A 53 16.10 -0.33 -11.61
N VAL A 54 16.01 -0.70 -10.34
CA VAL A 54 16.03 -2.09 -9.89
C VAL A 54 14.60 -2.64 -10.01
N PRO A 55 14.38 -3.74 -10.75
CA PRO A 55 13.04 -4.27 -10.95
C PRO A 55 12.44 -4.81 -9.64
N PHE A 56 11.13 -4.56 -9.47
CA PHE A 56 10.37 -4.97 -8.29
C PHE A 56 8.99 -5.50 -8.69
N SER A 57 8.52 -6.55 -8.03
CA SER A 57 7.30 -7.30 -8.40
C SER A 57 5.99 -6.62 -7.99
N ASP A 58 6.05 -5.57 -7.17
CA ASP A 58 4.88 -4.81 -6.74
C ASP A 58 5.13 -3.30 -6.68
N PRO A 59 5.41 -2.66 -7.85
CA PRO A 59 5.83 -1.27 -7.85
C PRO A 59 4.65 -0.30 -7.67
N MET A 60 4.60 0.39 -6.53
CA MET A 60 3.57 1.36 -6.17
C MET A 60 3.78 2.75 -6.81
N ALA A 61 5.02 3.16 -7.05
CA ALA A 61 5.38 4.49 -7.58
C ALA A 61 5.53 4.50 -9.11
N ASP A 62 5.71 3.33 -9.73
CA ASP A 62 6.06 3.25 -11.14
C ASP A 62 4.83 3.50 -12.02
N GLY A 63 5.02 4.30 -13.07
CA GLY A 63 4.03 4.43 -14.14
C GLY A 63 3.96 3.17 -15.01
N PRO A 64 2.89 2.97 -15.79
CA PRO A 64 2.66 1.74 -16.56
C PRO A 64 3.80 1.34 -17.51
N VAL A 65 4.56 2.32 -18.03
CA VAL A 65 5.71 2.06 -18.92
C VAL A 65 6.88 1.46 -18.15
N ILE A 66 7.20 2.02 -16.98
CA ILE A 66 8.30 1.55 -16.13
C ILE A 66 7.94 0.19 -15.52
N GLU A 67 6.69 0.01 -15.08
CA GLU A 67 6.19 -1.27 -14.58
C GLU A 67 6.34 -2.38 -15.63
N ARG A 68 5.96 -2.13 -16.89
CA ARG A 68 6.17 -3.13 -17.97
C ARG A 68 7.64 -3.48 -18.16
N ALA A 69 8.52 -2.48 -18.21
CA ALA A 69 9.96 -2.71 -18.31
C ALA A 69 10.50 -3.50 -17.10
N GLY A 70 10.01 -3.20 -15.90
CA GLY A 70 10.33 -3.94 -14.68
C GLY A 70 9.91 -5.39 -14.75
N ASN A 71 8.70 -5.68 -15.24
CA ASN A 71 8.21 -7.05 -15.43
C ASN A 71 9.06 -7.84 -16.45
N VAL A 72 9.49 -7.20 -17.54
CA VAL A 72 10.42 -7.82 -18.49
C VAL A 72 11.77 -8.12 -17.84
N ALA A 73 12.31 -7.17 -17.06
CA ALA A 73 13.56 -7.36 -16.32
C ALA A 73 13.47 -8.49 -15.27
N LEU A 74 12.35 -8.61 -14.54
CA LEU A 74 12.08 -9.73 -13.64
C LEU A 74 12.02 -11.07 -14.39
N ALA A 75 11.36 -11.10 -15.55
CA ALA A 75 11.32 -12.29 -16.41
C ALA A 75 12.72 -12.67 -16.93
N ASN A 76 13.59 -11.69 -17.14
CA ASN A 76 15.02 -11.86 -17.43
C ASN A 76 15.84 -12.26 -16.19
N GLY A 77 15.21 -12.50 -15.04
CA GLY A 77 15.85 -12.94 -13.80
C GLY A 77 16.75 -11.89 -13.16
N VAL A 78 16.53 -10.60 -13.44
CA VAL A 78 17.35 -9.51 -12.92
C VAL A 78 17.03 -9.25 -11.45
N LYS A 79 18.08 -9.16 -10.64
CA LYS A 79 18.02 -8.91 -9.19
C LYS A 79 18.83 -7.67 -8.81
N LEU A 80 18.68 -7.19 -7.57
CA LEU A 80 19.51 -6.11 -7.03
C LEU A 80 21.01 -6.41 -7.15
N ALA A 81 21.43 -7.66 -6.89
CA ALA A 81 22.82 -8.09 -7.04
C ALA A 81 23.36 -7.91 -8.47
N ASP A 82 22.51 -8.16 -9.48
CA ASP A 82 22.87 -7.97 -10.89
C ASP A 82 23.05 -6.50 -11.23
N CYS A 83 22.22 -5.61 -10.65
CA CYS A 83 22.35 -4.17 -10.85
C CYS A 83 23.71 -3.66 -10.40
N PHE A 84 24.24 -4.13 -9.26
CA PHE A 84 25.60 -3.81 -8.84
C PHE A 84 26.65 -4.28 -9.85
N GLU A 85 26.48 -5.49 -10.39
CA GLU A 85 27.39 -6.05 -11.38
C GLU A 85 27.35 -5.29 -12.71
N PHE A 86 26.16 -4.88 -13.18
CA PHE A 86 26.03 -4.03 -14.36
C PHE A 86 26.75 -2.69 -14.20
N VAL A 87 26.61 -2.03 -13.05
CA VAL A 87 27.31 -0.77 -12.78
C VAL A 87 28.82 -1.00 -12.74
N LYS A 88 29.28 -2.05 -12.07
CA LYS A 88 30.70 -2.41 -12.02
C LYS A 88 31.29 -2.66 -13.42
N GLN A 89 30.57 -3.38 -14.28
CA GLN A 89 30.98 -3.61 -15.67
C GLN A 89 30.99 -2.31 -16.49
N ALA A 90 30.01 -1.43 -16.29
CA ALA A 90 29.99 -0.12 -16.95
C ALA A 90 31.18 0.75 -16.53
N ARG A 91 31.52 0.77 -15.23
CA ARG A 91 32.74 1.44 -14.72
C ARG A 91 34.00 0.90 -15.37
N GLN A 92 34.13 -0.43 -15.51
CA GLN A 92 35.28 -1.06 -16.17
C GLN A 92 35.37 -0.71 -17.67
N LYS A 93 34.23 -0.48 -18.33
CA LYS A 93 34.16 -0.03 -19.73
C LYS A 93 34.29 1.49 -19.90
N GLY A 94 34.45 2.26 -18.82
CA GLY A 94 34.75 3.68 -18.86
C GLY A 94 33.65 4.63 -18.40
N LEU A 95 32.53 4.14 -17.84
CA LEU A 95 31.48 5.01 -17.30
C LEU A 95 32.03 5.93 -16.18
N THR A 96 31.93 7.25 -16.32
CA THR A 96 32.53 8.22 -15.37
C THR A 96 31.52 9.04 -14.57
N ILE A 97 30.30 9.18 -15.06
CA ILE A 97 29.24 9.94 -14.38
C ILE A 97 28.66 9.20 -13.16
N PRO A 98 28.17 9.92 -12.13
CA PRO A 98 27.55 9.27 -10.97
C PRO A 98 26.36 8.36 -11.33
N VAL A 99 26.20 7.27 -10.60
CA VAL A 99 25.13 6.28 -10.77
C VAL A 99 24.36 6.06 -9.47
N LEU A 100 23.04 6.16 -9.54
CA LEU A 100 22.11 5.89 -8.46
C LEU A 100 21.36 4.58 -8.73
N LEU A 101 21.00 3.83 -7.68
CA LEU A 101 20.00 2.78 -7.80
C LEU A 101 18.65 3.27 -7.30
N MET A 102 17.65 3.32 -8.18
CA MET A 102 16.26 3.61 -7.83
C MET A 102 15.53 2.30 -7.61
N THR A 103 14.93 2.11 -6.43
CA THR A 103 14.38 0.81 -6.00
C THR A 103 13.28 0.98 -4.95
N TYR A 104 12.76 -0.14 -4.46
CA TYR A 104 11.87 -0.23 -3.30
C TYR A 104 12.66 -0.76 -2.10
N LEU A 105 12.18 -0.55 -0.88
CA LEU A 105 12.95 -0.85 0.32
C LEU A 105 13.21 -2.36 0.51
N ASN A 106 12.31 -3.23 0.06
CA ASN A 106 12.42 -4.67 0.27
C ASN A 106 13.71 -5.30 -0.27
N PRO A 107 14.09 -5.12 -1.56
CA PRO A 107 15.38 -5.59 -2.06
C PRO A 107 16.57 -5.17 -1.18
N ILE A 108 16.56 -3.95 -0.64
CA ILE A 108 17.61 -3.45 0.25
C ILE A 108 17.57 -4.18 1.60
N LEU A 109 16.38 -4.36 2.20
CA LEU A 109 16.20 -5.07 3.46
C LEU A 109 16.62 -6.53 3.37
N SER A 110 16.22 -7.23 2.31
CA SER A 110 16.58 -8.64 2.08
C SER A 110 18.08 -8.82 1.83
N PHE A 111 18.73 -7.86 1.17
CA PHE A 111 20.19 -7.85 1.02
C PHE A 111 20.93 -7.52 2.33
N GLY A 112 20.26 -6.76 3.20
CA GLY A 112 20.78 -6.21 4.45
C GLY A 112 21.34 -4.80 4.26
N LEU A 113 20.86 -3.83 5.06
CA LEU A 113 21.13 -2.39 4.88
C LEU A 113 22.63 -2.07 4.71
N GLU A 114 23.47 -2.49 5.67
CA GLU A 114 24.91 -2.21 5.63
C GLU A 114 25.62 -2.94 4.49
N LYS A 115 25.31 -4.23 4.29
CA LYS A 115 25.90 -5.04 3.20
C LYS A 115 25.54 -4.48 1.83
N CYS A 116 24.33 -3.97 1.69
CA CYS A 116 23.84 -3.34 0.47
C CYS A 116 24.63 -2.05 0.18
N CYS A 117 24.81 -1.19 1.20
CA CYS A 117 25.59 0.04 1.05
C CYS A 117 27.09 -0.22 0.78
N GLU A 118 27.68 -1.21 1.45
CA GLU A 118 29.05 -1.66 1.18
C GLU A 118 29.21 -2.14 -0.27
N LYS A 119 28.29 -3.02 -0.71
CA LYS A 119 28.29 -3.55 -2.07
C LYS A 119 28.08 -2.47 -3.12
N ALA A 120 27.24 -1.48 -2.84
CA ALA A 120 27.03 -0.32 -3.69
C ALA A 120 28.33 0.45 -3.91
N ARG A 121 29.02 0.81 -2.81
CA ARG A 121 30.31 1.52 -2.85
C ARG A 121 31.33 0.74 -3.68
N ASP A 122 31.50 -0.55 -3.38
CA ASP A 122 32.50 -1.41 -4.02
C ASP A 122 32.23 -1.65 -5.52
N SER A 123 30.99 -1.44 -5.95
CA SER A 123 30.56 -1.60 -7.34
C SER A 123 30.54 -0.27 -8.12
N GLY A 124 30.83 0.85 -7.45
CA GLY A 124 30.82 2.19 -8.04
C GLY A 124 29.42 2.81 -8.19
N VAL A 125 28.47 2.38 -7.35
CA VAL A 125 27.17 3.04 -7.14
C VAL A 125 27.35 4.15 -6.11
N ASP A 126 26.82 5.33 -6.41
CA ASP A 126 27.03 6.56 -5.66
C ASP A 126 25.85 6.91 -4.73
N GLY A 127 24.70 6.25 -4.90
CA GLY A 127 23.53 6.52 -4.09
C GLY A 127 22.33 5.64 -4.36
N PHE A 128 21.31 5.81 -3.53
CA PHE A 128 20.02 5.13 -3.62
C PHE A 128 18.87 6.12 -3.65
N ILE A 129 17.77 5.67 -4.28
CA ILE A 129 16.45 6.28 -4.22
C ILE A 129 15.43 5.17 -3.88
N PRO A 130 15.18 4.87 -2.58
CA PRO A 130 14.09 3.98 -2.19
C PRO A 130 12.77 4.76 -2.23
N VAL A 131 11.95 4.50 -3.25
CA VAL A 131 10.79 5.34 -3.59
C VAL A 131 9.63 5.24 -2.60
N ASP A 132 9.62 4.20 -1.78
CA ASP A 132 8.66 3.90 -0.73
C ASP A 132 9.20 4.18 0.69
N LEU A 133 10.39 4.80 0.82
CA LEU A 133 10.93 5.24 2.10
C LEU A 133 10.94 6.77 2.19
N PRO A 134 9.85 7.38 2.70
CA PRO A 134 9.79 8.83 2.84
C PRO A 134 10.79 9.28 3.92
N HIS A 135 11.65 10.23 3.55
CA HIS A 135 12.65 10.78 4.47
C HIS A 135 12.02 11.61 5.60
N GLY A 136 12.71 11.72 6.74
CA GLY A 136 12.33 12.64 7.82
C GLY A 136 11.10 12.18 8.61
N GLU A 137 10.78 10.89 8.56
CA GLU A 137 9.73 10.24 9.35
C GLU A 137 10.31 9.35 10.48
N GLY A 138 11.63 9.22 10.57
CA GLY A 138 12.35 8.41 11.57
C GLY A 138 12.42 6.92 11.22
N GLN A 139 11.59 6.44 10.29
CA GLN A 139 11.65 5.08 9.74
C GLN A 139 12.88 4.87 8.84
N ASP A 140 13.43 5.98 8.33
CA ASP A 140 14.59 6.05 7.46
C ASP A 140 15.94 6.06 8.21
N ASP A 141 15.93 6.27 9.53
CA ASP A 141 17.14 6.48 10.35
C ASP A 141 18.19 5.37 10.18
N ALA A 142 17.76 4.10 10.19
CA ALA A 142 18.65 2.96 10.03
C ALA A 142 19.28 2.91 8.63
N PHE A 143 18.49 3.24 7.59
CA PHE A 143 18.96 3.29 6.22
C PHE A 143 19.91 4.46 6.00
N LEU A 144 19.55 5.67 6.44
CA LEU A 144 20.41 6.85 6.35
C LEU A 144 21.72 6.68 7.11
N SER A 145 21.69 6.01 8.26
CA SER A 145 22.90 5.68 9.03
C SER A 145 23.82 4.73 8.27
N ALA A 146 23.26 3.70 7.61
CA ALA A 146 24.03 2.80 6.75
C ALA A 146 24.62 3.55 5.54
N CYS A 147 23.83 4.36 4.84
CA CYS A 147 24.28 5.19 3.72
C CYS A 147 25.46 6.09 4.12
N LYS A 148 25.33 6.82 5.25
CA LYS A 148 26.38 7.68 5.79
C LYS A 148 27.66 6.91 6.14
N LYS A 149 27.55 5.70 6.69
CA LYS A 149 28.71 4.86 7.08
C LYS A 149 29.57 4.48 5.88
N PHE A 150 28.97 4.28 4.71
CA PHE A 150 29.65 3.83 3.50
C PHE A 150 29.84 4.91 2.43
N ASP A 151 29.57 6.18 2.79
CA ASP A 151 29.63 7.34 1.88
C ASP A 151 28.73 7.18 0.64
N ILE A 152 27.55 6.61 0.84
CA ILE A 152 26.50 6.44 -0.16
C ILE A 152 25.46 7.53 0.03
N SER A 153 25.07 8.21 -1.05
CA SER A 153 24.01 9.21 -0.99
C SER A 153 22.63 8.57 -0.86
N SER A 154 21.74 9.16 -0.06
CA SER A 154 20.29 8.89 -0.12
C SER A 154 19.59 10.12 -0.67
N VAL A 155 18.92 10.00 -1.82
CA VAL A 155 18.25 11.13 -2.46
C VAL A 155 16.80 11.20 -1.98
N PRO A 156 16.42 12.24 -1.20
CA PRO A 156 15.03 12.41 -0.81
C PRO A 156 14.15 12.85 -1.97
N LEU A 157 12.89 12.44 -1.93
CA LEU A 157 11.84 12.93 -2.81
C LEU A 157 11.01 14.01 -2.10
N LEU A 158 10.59 15.04 -2.86
CA LEU A 158 9.58 16.03 -2.48
C LEU A 158 8.56 16.18 -3.63
N SER A 159 7.34 16.58 -3.30
CA SER A 159 6.25 16.74 -4.27
C SER A 159 5.55 18.10 -4.15
N PRO A 160 4.75 18.52 -5.15
CA PRO A 160 4.05 19.79 -5.09
C PRO A 160 2.95 19.85 -4.02
N THR A 161 2.54 18.68 -3.49
CA THR A 161 1.58 18.57 -2.40
C THR A 161 2.25 18.64 -1.02
N SER A 162 3.58 18.54 -0.95
CA SER A 162 4.33 18.61 0.31
C SER A 162 4.22 20.01 0.93
N GLY A 163 3.75 20.09 2.18
CA GLY A 163 3.65 21.36 2.92
C GLY A 163 5.01 21.90 3.39
N GLU A 164 5.06 23.16 3.84
CA GLU A 164 6.32 23.83 4.24
C GLU A 164 7.09 23.06 5.32
N ASP A 165 6.42 22.59 6.36
CA ASP A 165 7.06 21.82 7.44
C ASP A 165 7.67 20.50 6.92
N ARG A 166 6.99 19.83 5.97
CA ARG A 166 7.47 18.59 5.34
C ARG A 166 8.71 18.88 4.51
N ILE A 167 8.67 19.93 3.68
CA ILE A 167 9.80 20.38 2.87
C ILE A 167 11.02 20.66 3.76
N ALA A 168 10.85 21.40 4.86
CA ALA A 168 11.95 21.71 5.77
C ALA A 168 12.57 20.46 6.41
N ARG A 169 11.74 19.51 6.88
CA ARG A 169 12.22 18.24 7.47
C ARG A 169 12.99 17.40 6.45
N VAL A 170 12.41 17.18 5.27
CA VAL A 170 13.03 16.36 4.22
C VAL A 170 14.32 17.02 3.71
N ALA A 171 14.30 18.33 3.48
CA ALA A 171 15.47 19.08 3.04
C ALA A 171 16.66 18.97 4.01
N ALA A 172 16.41 18.86 5.31
CA ALA A 172 17.45 18.69 6.32
C ALA A 172 18.16 17.32 6.26
N THR A 173 17.53 16.33 5.62
CA THR A 173 18.12 14.98 5.42
C THR A 173 18.90 14.84 4.11
N ALA A 174 18.74 15.79 3.17
CA ALA A 174 19.33 15.70 1.84
C ALA A 174 20.86 15.82 1.89
N THR A 175 21.57 14.86 1.28
CA THR A 175 23.04 14.84 1.25
C THR A 175 23.64 15.24 -0.09
N SER A 176 22.86 15.20 -1.18
CA SER A 176 23.37 15.43 -2.54
C SER A 176 22.53 16.40 -3.36
N PHE A 177 21.29 16.01 -3.68
CA PHE A 177 20.26 16.83 -4.32
C PHE A 177 18.89 16.37 -3.83
N ILE A 178 17.86 17.18 -4.10
CA ILE A 178 16.47 16.88 -3.80
C ILE A 178 15.77 16.54 -5.11
N TYR A 179 15.13 15.37 -5.17
CA TYR A 179 14.29 14.98 -6.29
C TYR A 179 12.89 15.57 -6.08
N CYS A 180 12.51 16.57 -6.88
CA CYS A 180 11.14 17.09 -6.92
C CYS A 180 10.33 16.36 -7.99
N VAL A 181 9.35 15.54 -7.59
CA VAL A 181 8.42 14.94 -8.56
C VAL A 181 7.50 16.04 -9.11
N SER A 182 7.28 16.08 -10.44
CA SER A 182 6.50 17.16 -11.08
C SER A 182 4.98 16.99 -10.95
N LEU A 183 4.55 15.84 -10.46
CA LEU A 183 3.19 15.36 -10.66
C LEU A 183 2.26 15.69 -9.51
N THR A 184 1.04 16.04 -9.92
CA THR A 184 -0.21 15.73 -9.23
C THR A 184 -0.93 14.51 -9.87
N GLY A 185 -0.22 13.58 -10.55
CA GLY A 185 -0.73 12.31 -11.12
C GLY A 185 0.18 11.61 -12.15
N VAL A 186 0.19 10.27 -12.29
CA VAL A 186 1.18 9.49 -13.09
C VAL A 186 1.18 9.77 -14.61
N THR A 187 2.36 9.68 -15.23
CA THR A 187 2.54 9.90 -16.69
C THR A 187 1.92 8.79 -17.54
N GLY A 188 1.05 9.15 -18.48
CA GLY A 188 0.72 8.30 -19.64
C GLY A 188 -0.71 7.76 -19.74
N MET A 189 -1.58 7.96 -18.75
CA MET A 189 -2.99 7.59 -18.89
C MET A 189 -3.78 8.68 -19.63
N LYS A 190 -3.99 8.49 -20.93
CA LYS A 190 -5.29 8.84 -21.53
C LYS A 190 -6.23 7.71 -21.18
N THR A 191 -7.04 7.85 -20.14
CA THR A 191 -8.12 6.91 -19.91
C THR A 191 -9.13 7.05 -21.05
N ASN A 192 -9.57 5.92 -21.61
CA ASN A 192 -10.75 5.79 -22.48
C ASN A 192 -12.07 6.29 -21.82
N SER A 193 -11.99 7.00 -20.69
CA SER A 193 -13.14 7.54 -19.95
C SER A 193 -13.78 8.76 -20.62
N ASP A 194 -13.06 9.48 -21.48
CA ASP A 194 -13.63 10.63 -22.20
C ASP A 194 -14.44 10.20 -23.45
N GLN A 195 -14.24 8.99 -23.97
CA GLN A 195 -14.98 8.51 -25.15
C GLN A 195 -16.40 8.00 -24.84
N LEU A 196 -16.78 7.85 -23.57
CA LEU A 196 -18.13 7.42 -23.17
C LEU A 196 -19.07 8.58 -22.80
N ARG A 197 -18.61 9.85 -22.93
CA ARG A 197 -19.47 11.03 -22.86
C ARG A 197 -20.13 11.31 -24.21
N GLY A 198 -20.99 10.38 -24.65
CA GLY A 198 -21.92 10.63 -25.76
C GLY A 198 -23.12 11.42 -25.27
N GLY A 199 -23.05 12.74 -25.34
CA GLY A 199 -24.18 13.65 -25.13
C GLY A 199 -24.04 14.84 -26.07
N GLU A 200 -24.98 15.00 -26.97
CA GLU A 200 -24.98 16.01 -28.04
C GLU A 200 -24.87 17.44 -27.51
N GLY A 201 -23.96 18.23 -28.09
CA GLY A 201 -23.90 19.68 -27.96
C GLY A 201 -22.90 20.22 -26.93
N GLY A 202 -21.63 20.36 -27.30
CA GLY A 202 -20.64 21.04 -26.47
C GLY A 202 -19.41 21.47 -27.26
N LYS A 203 -19.18 22.78 -27.34
CA LYS A 203 -18.03 23.42 -28.01
C LYS A 203 -16.70 22.76 -27.60
N GLU A 204 -15.87 22.51 -28.61
CA GLU A 204 -14.49 22.03 -28.51
C GLU A 204 -13.71 22.92 -27.51
N LYS A 205 -13.57 22.47 -26.27
CA LYS A 205 -12.74 23.12 -25.27
C LYS A 205 -11.30 22.82 -25.65
N ALA A 206 -10.54 23.85 -26.05
CA ALA A 206 -9.12 23.73 -26.35
C ALA A 206 -8.41 22.95 -25.22
N LEU A 207 -7.76 21.85 -25.58
CA LEU A 207 -6.98 20.99 -24.71
C LEU A 207 -5.84 21.79 -24.10
N VAL A 208 -5.93 22.11 -22.81
CA VAL A 208 -4.79 22.61 -22.05
C VAL A 208 -3.84 21.43 -21.83
N ASP A 209 -2.60 21.55 -22.30
CA ASP A 209 -1.54 20.58 -22.01
C ASP A 209 -1.50 20.31 -20.49
N PRO A 210 -1.63 19.06 -20.02
CA PRO A 210 -1.62 18.73 -18.58
C PRO A 210 -0.36 19.24 -17.86
N PHE A 211 0.74 19.47 -18.57
CA PHE A 211 1.94 20.09 -18.00
C PHE A 211 1.74 21.57 -17.63
N THR A 212 0.74 22.25 -18.21
CA THR A 212 0.53 23.70 -18.07
C THR A 212 -0.14 24.13 -16.77
N ALA A 213 -1.13 23.36 -16.26
CA ALA A 213 -1.76 23.65 -14.98
C ALA A 213 -0.84 23.35 -13.78
N ALA A 214 0.04 22.34 -13.90
CA ALA A 214 0.99 21.93 -12.85
C ALA A 214 2.19 22.89 -12.67
N THR A 215 2.47 23.74 -13.67
CA THR A 215 3.68 24.58 -13.73
C THR A 215 3.77 25.61 -12.60
N ALA A 216 2.65 26.22 -12.21
CA ALA A 216 2.65 27.26 -11.18
C ALA A 216 2.87 26.70 -9.77
N GLU A 217 2.27 25.54 -9.45
CA GLU A 217 2.51 24.86 -8.17
C GLU A 217 3.94 24.35 -8.09
N LEU A 218 4.43 23.72 -9.17
CA LEU A 218 5.80 23.24 -9.27
C LEU A 218 6.83 24.37 -9.07
N GLY A 219 6.65 25.52 -9.71
CA GLY A 219 7.53 26.69 -9.51
C GLY A 219 7.55 27.21 -8.07
N LYS A 220 6.39 27.20 -7.39
CA LYS A 220 6.31 27.53 -5.96
C LYS A 220 7.09 26.51 -5.12
N THR A 221 6.88 25.22 -5.35
CA THR A 221 7.58 24.14 -4.63
C THR A 221 9.09 24.25 -4.80
N ILE A 222 9.60 24.42 -6.02
CA ILE A 222 11.03 24.63 -6.27
C ILE A 222 11.55 25.84 -5.48
N SER A 223 10.83 26.96 -5.54
CA SER A 223 11.20 28.18 -4.80
C SER A 223 11.22 27.97 -3.29
N PHE A 224 10.26 27.22 -2.75
CA PHE A 224 10.20 26.89 -1.34
C PHE A 224 11.31 25.95 -0.90
N ILE A 225 11.63 24.93 -1.70
CA ILE A 225 12.76 24.04 -1.43
C ILE A 225 14.05 24.87 -1.36
N LYS A 226 14.30 25.73 -2.37
CA LYS A 226 15.49 26.60 -2.44
C LYS A 226 15.57 27.65 -1.34
N LYS A 227 14.45 27.99 -0.68
CA LYS A 227 14.43 28.86 0.49
C LYS A 227 14.90 28.15 1.77
N HIS A 228 14.70 26.82 1.85
CA HIS A 228 14.98 26.02 3.03
C HIS A 228 16.18 25.07 2.88
N SER A 229 16.74 24.96 1.68
CA SER A 229 17.89 24.13 1.37
C SER A 229 18.79 24.82 0.33
N ASP A 230 20.10 24.70 0.52
CA ASP A 230 21.09 25.04 -0.50
C ASP A 230 21.35 23.87 -1.47
N MET A 231 20.67 22.72 -1.28
CA MET A 231 20.84 21.55 -2.16
C MET A 231 20.24 21.79 -3.55
N PRO A 232 20.87 21.28 -4.62
CA PRO A 232 20.30 21.31 -5.96
C PRO A 232 18.93 20.63 -6.00
N VAL A 233 18.04 21.16 -6.84
CA VAL A 233 16.71 20.58 -7.07
C VAL A 233 16.63 19.99 -8.47
N ALA A 234 16.45 18.68 -8.56
CA ALA A 234 16.20 17.98 -9.83
C ALA A 234 14.71 17.69 -9.98
N VAL A 235 14.11 18.12 -11.09
CA VAL A 235 12.67 17.92 -11.33
C VAL A 235 12.46 16.72 -12.24
N GLY A 236 11.70 15.73 -11.79
CA GLY A 236 11.38 14.54 -12.56
C GLY A 236 9.91 14.38 -12.90
N PHE A 237 9.58 13.36 -13.70
CA PHE A 237 8.26 13.00 -14.22
C PHE A 237 7.70 13.94 -15.29
N GLY A 238 7.11 13.37 -16.34
CA GLY A 238 6.43 14.10 -17.42
C GLY A 238 7.35 14.83 -18.40
N ILE A 239 8.67 14.68 -18.27
CA ILE A 239 9.67 15.25 -19.18
C ILE A 239 9.97 14.21 -20.26
N SER A 240 9.69 14.54 -21.51
CA SER A 240 9.93 13.65 -22.65
C SER A 240 10.44 14.37 -23.90
N LYS A 241 10.46 15.71 -23.89
CA LYS A 241 10.84 16.54 -25.02
C LYS A 241 11.68 17.74 -24.56
N PRO A 242 12.48 18.34 -25.45
CA PRO A 242 13.28 19.52 -25.16
C PRO A 242 12.48 20.70 -24.59
N GLU A 243 11.23 20.89 -25.03
CA GLU A 243 10.37 21.98 -24.53
C GLU A 243 10.02 21.81 -23.04
N ASN A 244 9.81 20.57 -22.60
CA ASN A 244 9.57 20.24 -21.19
C ASN A 244 10.80 20.53 -20.34
N VAL A 245 12.00 20.20 -20.86
CA VAL A 245 13.30 20.49 -20.20
C VAL A 245 13.44 22.00 -20.01
N LYS A 246 13.30 22.78 -21.09
CA LYS A 246 13.39 24.23 -21.02
C LYS A 246 12.42 24.82 -19.99
N ARG A 247 11.19 24.30 -19.95
CA ARG A 247 10.17 24.78 -19.03
C ARG A 247 10.51 24.55 -17.56
N VAL A 248 11.02 23.38 -17.17
CA VAL A 248 11.41 23.14 -15.76
C VAL A 248 12.67 23.92 -15.38
N VAL A 249 13.58 24.13 -16.33
CA VAL A 249 14.76 24.97 -16.13
C VAL A 249 14.35 26.44 -15.93
N ASP A 250 13.42 26.96 -16.74
CA ASP A 250 12.89 28.32 -16.60
C ASP A 250 12.15 28.53 -15.26
N LEU A 251 11.63 27.46 -14.64
CA LEU A 251 11.08 27.49 -13.27
C LEU A 251 12.14 27.50 -12.16
N GLY A 252 13.42 27.38 -12.52
CA GLY A 252 14.54 27.40 -11.60
C GLY A 252 15.00 26.03 -11.12
N ALA A 253 14.70 24.94 -11.81
CA ALA A 253 15.30 23.63 -11.49
C ALA A 253 16.82 23.62 -11.80
N ASP A 254 17.62 22.99 -10.93
CA ASP A 254 19.07 22.81 -11.15
C ASP A 254 19.37 21.55 -11.98
N GLY A 255 18.40 20.64 -12.08
CA GLY A 255 18.46 19.46 -12.93
C GLY A 255 17.08 18.96 -13.35
N PHE A 256 17.04 18.01 -14.28
CA PHE A 256 15.83 17.38 -14.76
C PHE A 256 16.01 15.88 -14.91
N VAL A 257 14.96 15.11 -14.59
CA VAL A 257 14.98 13.64 -14.60
C VAL A 257 14.07 13.09 -15.69
N VAL A 258 14.59 12.17 -16.51
CA VAL A 258 13.87 11.56 -17.63
C VAL A 258 13.93 10.03 -17.55
N GLY A 259 12.80 9.40 -17.24
CA GLY A 259 12.68 7.93 -17.20
C GLY A 259 11.78 7.37 -18.29
N THR A 260 10.47 7.68 -18.25
CA THR A 260 9.48 7.12 -19.18
C THR A 260 9.86 7.26 -20.66
N ALA A 261 10.45 8.38 -21.07
CA ALA A 261 10.88 8.59 -22.46
C ALA A 261 12.10 7.75 -22.85
N VAL A 262 13.03 7.54 -21.92
CA VAL A 262 14.21 6.66 -22.11
C VAL A 262 13.75 5.21 -22.27
N VAL A 263 12.89 4.72 -21.37
CA VAL A 263 12.33 3.37 -21.45
C VAL A 263 11.52 3.18 -22.74
N ALA A 264 10.64 4.14 -23.08
CA ALA A 264 9.85 4.09 -24.30
C ALA A 264 10.72 4.15 -25.57
N CYS A 265 11.88 4.81 -25.54
CA CYS A 265 12.82 4.82 -26.66
C CYS A 265 13.39 3.41 -26.92
N VAL A 266 13.75 2.68 -25.86
CA VAL A 266 14.20 1.27 -25.95
C VAL A 266 13.07 0.35 -26.42
N GLU A 267 11.85 0.54 -25.90
CA GLU A 267 10.66 -0.24 -26.26
C GLU A 267 10.29 -0.08 -27.74
N ASN A 268 10.32 1.16 -28.25
CA ASN A 268 9.89 1.48 -29.61
C ASN A 268 10.98 1.34 -30.68
N THR A 269 12.24 1.17 -30.29
CA THR A 269 13.34 0.98 -31.25
C THR A 269 13.48 -0.49 -31.58
N ALA A 270 13.07 -0.88 -32.79
CA ALA A 270 13.31 -2.21 -33.32
C ALA A 270 14.77 -2.40 -33.76
N GLY A 271 15.26 -3.65 -33.69
CA GLY A 271 16.59 -4.01 -34.17
C GLY A 271 17.56 -4.44 -33.06
N PRO A 272 18.86 -4.62 -33.39
CA PRO A 272 19.86 -5.13 -32.47
C PRO A 272 20.15 -4.14 -31.33
N PRO A 273 20.78 -4.59 -30.21
CA PRO A 273 21.15 -3.73 -29.08
C PRO A 273 21.83 -2.42 -29.47
N ALA A 274 22.75 -2.46 -30.44
CA ALA A 274 23.46 -1.26 -30.92
C ALA A 274 22.51 -0.18 -31.49
N ALA A 275 21.41 -0.57 -32.16
CA ALA A 275 20.43 0.39 -32.68
C ALA A 275 19.66 1.06 -31.54
N LYS A 276 19.33 0.31 -30.48
CA LYS A 276 18.67 0.85 -29.28
C LYS A 276 19.59 1.82 -28.53
N VAL A 277 20.88 1.48 -28.38
CA VAL A 277 21.88 2.37 -27.78
C VAL A 277 22.02 3.67 -28.58
N ALA A 278 22.12 3.60 -29.92
CA ALA A 278 22.19 4.80 -30.76
C ALA A 278 20.93 5.68 -30.65
N ALA A 279 19.75 5.07 -30.53
CA ALA A 279 18.50 5.81 -30.33
C ALA A 279 18.46 6.51 -28.96
N LEU A 280 18.94 5.84 -27.91
CA LEU A 280 19.09 6.41 -26.56
C LEU A 280 20.04 7.61 -26.57
N GLU A 281 21.20 7.47 -27.20
CA GLU A 281 22.20 8.53 -27.34
C GLU A 281 21.60 9.76 -28.06
N ALA A 282 20.87 9.53 -29.16
CA ALA A 282 20.21 10.60 -29.91
C ALA A 282 19.12 11.32 -29.09
N LEU A 283 18.29 10.58 -28.35
CA LEU A 283 17.28 11.15 -27.47
C LEU A 283 17.94 11.99 -26.35
N ALA A 284 18.95 11.44 -25.69
CA ALA A 284 19.70 12.11 -24.64
C ALA A 284 20.33 13.41 -25.12
N LYS A 285 20.97 13.40 -26.31
CA LYS A 285 21.56 14.60 -26.94
C LYS A 285 20.50 15.68 -27.19
N SER A 286 19.34 15.29 -27.70
CA SER A 286 18.22 16.20 -27.94
C SER A 286 17.73 16.87 -26.65
N LEU A 287 17.57 16.11 -25.58
CA LEU A 287 17.11 16.63 -24.29
C LEU A 287 18.16 17.55 -23.64
N LYS A 288 19.43 17.13 -23.62
CA LYS A 288 20.53 17.89 -23.03
C LYS A 288 20.77 19.23 -23.74
N ALA A 289 20.48 19.32 -25.05
CA ALA A 289 20.60 20.56 -25.81
C ALA A 289 19.66 21.68 -25.31
N ALA A 290 18.54 21.34 -24.66
CA ALA A 290 17.59 22.30 -24.08
C ALA A 290 17.86 22.66 -22.60
N ALA A 291 18.96 22.17 -22.03
CA ALA A 291 19.27 22.32 -20.60
C ALA A 291 19.93 23.66 -20.20
N SER A 292 20.05 24.63 -21.11
CA SER A 292 20.73 25.90 -20.84
C SER A 292 20.01 26.69 -19.74
N LEU A 293 20.75 27.10 -18.70
CA LEU A 293 20.23 27.95 -17.64
C LEU A 293 20.03 29.40 -18.14
N PRO A 294 19.04 30.13 -17.60
CA PRO A 294 18.90 31.56 -17.88
C PRO A 294 20.17 32.32 -17.46
N ILE A 295 20.58 33.31 -18.26
CA ILE A 295 21.68 34.22 -17.89
C ILE A 295 21.23 34.99 -16.64
N ALA A 296 21.96 34.85 -15.54
CA ALA A 296 21.66 35.58 -14.31
C ALA A 296 21.77 37.08 -14.55
N THR A 297 20.66 37.82 -14.47
CA THR A 297 20.69 39.26 -14.27
C THR A 297 21.04 39.50 -12.80
N GLU A 298 22.18 40.14 -12.53
CA GLU A 298 22.58 40.50 -11.16
C GLU A 298 21.50 41.38 -10.50
N GLU A 299 20.73 40.81 -9.58
CA GLU A 299 20.01 41.60 -8.57
C GLU A 299 20.95 41.84 -7.37
N PRO A 300 20.94 43.04 -6.76
CA PRO A 300 21.86 43.36 -5.67
C PRO A 300 21.58 42.47 -4.46
N ALA A 301 22.64 41.84 -3.94
CA ALA A 301 22.58 40.97 -2.76
C ALA A 301 21.95 41.69 -1.55
N ALA A 302 20.71 41.36 -1.23
CA ALA A 302 20.14 41.68 0.07
C ALA A 302 20.86 40.84 1.13
N LYS A 303 21.37 41.52 2.17
CA LYS A 303 22.17 40.97 3.29
C LYS A 303 21.63 39.62 3.80
N ARG A 304 22.26 38.52 3.40
CA ARG A 304 22.17 37.24 4.10
C ARG A 304 22.98 37.35 5.39
N LEU A 305 22.32 37.20 6.54
CA LEU A 305 22.95 37.17 7.86
C LEU A 305 23.94 36.00 7.92
N LYS A 306 25.23 36.32 8.05
CA LYS A 306 26.28 35.34 8.37
C LYS A 306 26.16 34.96 9.85
N ALA A 307 25.87 33.70 10.14
CA ALA A 307 26.13 33.13 11.45
C ALA A 307 27.60 32.71 11.50
N ASN A 308 28.46 33.58 12.02
CA ASN A 308 29.78 33.19 12.51
C ASN A 308 29.88 33.59 13.98
N GLY A 309 30.08 32.60 14.84
CA GLY A 309 30.39 32.78 16.25
C GLY A 309 31.06 31.52 16.79
N THR A 310 32.38 31.46 16.65
CA THR A 310 33.24 30.58 17.45
C THR A 310 33.28 31.10 18.89
N THR A 311 33.03 30.26 19.88
CA THR A 311 33.57 30.40 21.24
C THR A 311 33.70 29.02 21.90
N GLU A 312 34.87 28.79 22.47
CA GLU A 312 35.22 27.65 23.31
C GLU A 312 34.54 27.72 24.69
N GLY A 313 34.24 26.54 25.25
CA GLY A 313 34.27 26.21 26.68
C GLY A 313 33.47 27.02 27.71
N SER A 314 32.36 26.45 28.21
CA SER A 314 32.12 26.30 29.66
C SER A 314 30.81 25.53 29.96
N ASN A 315 30.85 24.72 31.02
CA ASN A 315 29.74 23.99 31.62
C ASN A 315 28.55 24.91 31.99
N GLY A 316 27.32 24.44 31.78
CA GLY A 316 26.12 25.03 32.38
C GLY A 316 24.83 24.57 31.71
N GLY A 317 24.00 23.85 32.45
CA GLY A 317 22.81 23.18 31.95
C GLY A 317 21.67 24.08 31.45
N ALA A 318 20.87 23.46 30.57
CA ALA A 318 19.44 23.62 30.38
C ALA A 318 18.82 25.02 30.45
N ALA A 319 18.49 25.57 29.27
CA ALA A 319 17.14 26.01 28.90
C ALA A 319 17.19 26.65 27.50
N ILE A 320 16.57 26.00 26.50
CA ILE A 320 16.26 26.62 25.21
C ILE A 320 14.75 26.67 25.03
N VAL A 321 14.35 27.81 24.48
CA VAL A 321 13.03 28.43 24.36
C VAL A 321 12.09 27.63 23.44
N ASN A 322 10.82 27.60 23.84
CA ASN A 322 9.69 27.00 23.14
C ASN A 322 9.45 27.59 21.73
N GLY A 323 9.53 26.73 20.71
CA GLY A 323 8.97 26.90 19.37
C GLY A 323 8.45 25.54 18.90
N GLY A 324 7.12 25.40 18.82
CA GLY A 324 6.43 24.11 18.72
C GLY A 324 6.60 23.41 17.38
N GLY A 325 7.52 22.45 17.33
CA GLY A 325 7.54 21.34 16.40
C GLY A 325 8.17 20.15 17.11
N LYS A 326 7.37 19.36 17.83
CA LYS A 326 7.87 18.10 18.40
C LYS A 326 8.28 17.22 17.22
N ALA A 327 9.56 16.85 17.14
CA ALA A 327 9.96 15.67 16.40
C ALA A 327 9.07 14.51 16.89
N LEU A 328 8.25 13.96 16.00
CA LEU A 328 7.50 12.75 16.29
C LEU A 328 8.56 11.67 16.55
N GLY A 329 8.65 11.17 17.78
CA GLY A 329 9.60 10.10 18.08
C GLY A 329 9.32 8.88 17.19
N ALA A 330 10.36 8.09 16.91
CA ALA A 330 10.36 6.96 15.97
C ALA A 330 9.26 5.87 16.18
N ASN A 331 8.43 5.98 17.23
CA ASN A 331 7.45 4.97 17.65
C ASN A 331 5.98 5.43 17.62
N VAL A 332 5.64 6.62 17.10
CA VAL A 332 4.23 7.13 17.22
C VAL A 332 3.25 6.39 16.29
N TRP A 333 3.71 5.79 15.19
CA TRP A 333 2.85 5.17 14.16
C TRP A 333 3.04 3.67 14.00
N CYS A 334 3.71 3.03 14.96
CA CYS A 334 4.07 1.62 14.89
C CYS A 334 3.47 0.84 16.06
N PHE A 335 3.10 -0.41 15.80
CA PHE A 335 2.81 -1.44 16.79
C PHE A 335 4.09 -2.24 17.01
N GLY A 336 4.85 -1.89 18.04
CA GLY A 336 6.23 -2.39 18.16
C GLY A 336 7.02 -2.01 16.91
N ASP A 337 7.50 -3.03 16.21
CA ASP A 337 8.34 -2.91 15.01
C ASP A 337 7.57 -2.70 13.70
N PHE A 338 6.23 -2.83 13.71
CA PHE A 338 5.40 -2.92 12.51
C PHE A 338 4.50 -1.70 12.34
N GLY A 339 4.16 -1.34 11.11
CA GLY A 339 3.34 -0.17 10.80
C GLY A 339 4.12 0.89 10.03
N GLY A 340 3.99 2.15 10.43
CA GLY A 340 4.67 3.26 9.76
C GLY A 340 4.00 3.72 8.47
N ARG A 341 4.76 4.44 7.65
CA ARG A 341 4.34 5.05 6.38
C ARG A 341 5.44 4.85 5.35
N TYR A 342 5.42 3.71 4.69
CA TYR A 342 6.37 3.34 3.65
C TYR A 342 5.77 3.59 2.27
N ILE A 343 5.51 4.87 1.97
CA ILE A 343 4.73 5.30 0.81
C ILE A 343 5.51 6.27 -0.08
N PRO A 344 5.14 6.37 -1.37
CA PRO A 344 5.62 7.45 -2.22
C PRO A 344 5.33 8.82 -1.60
N GLU A 345 6.27 9.76 -1.74
CA GLU A 345 6.17 11.10 -1.18
C GLU A 345 4.89 11.84 -1.63
N THR A 346 4.39 11.56 -2.83
CA THR A 346 3.15 12.14 -3.37
C THR A 346 1.91 11.87 -2.51
N LEU A 347 1.92 10.82 -1.70
CA LEU A 347 0.82 10.44 -0.81
C LEU A 347 0.95 11.00 0.61
N MET A 348 2.12 11.52 1.00
CA MET A 348 2.38 11.96 2.38
C MET A 348 1.39 13.03 2.84
N HIS A 349 1.08 14.01 2.00
CA HIS A 349 0.15 15.08 2.33
C HIS A 349 -1.27 14.56 2.65
N ALA A 350 -1.78 13.60 1.87
CA ALA A 350 -3.10 13.03 2.11
C ALA A 350 -3.15 12.22 3.40
N HIS A 351 -2.06 11.54 3.73
CA HIS A 351 -1.91 10.83 4.99
C HIS A 351 -1.87 11.77 6.19
N ASP A 352 -1.20 12.92 6.08
CA ASP A 352 -1.20 13.96 7.11
C ASP A 352 -2.60 14.56 7.30
N GLU A 353 -3.29 14.91 6.21
CA GLU A 353 -4.67 15.41 6.23
C GLU A 353 -5.62 14.40 6.90
N LEU A 354 -5.54 13.13 6.48
CA LEU A 354 -6.35 12.05 7.02
C LEU A 354 -6.07 11.81 8.51
N THR A 355 -4.80 11.82 8.93
CA THR A 355 -4.41 11.60 10.34
C THR A 355 -4.98 12.69 11.22
N LYS A 356 -4.82 13.96 10.83
CA LYS A 356 -5.36 15.09 11.59
C LYS A 356 -6.89 15.03 11.69
N MET A 357 -7.57 14.72 10.58
CA MET A 357 -9.02 14.60 10.59
C MET A 357 -9.50 13.42 11.43
N TYR A 358 -8.81 12.28 11.34
CA TYR A 358 -9.14 11.11 12.13
C TYR A 358 -9.05 11.38 13.63
N GLU A 359 -7.96 11.98 14.10
CA GLU A 359 -7.81 12.35 15.51
C GLU A 359 -8.88 13.36 15.95
N THR A 360 -9.23 14.31 15.08
CA THR A 360 -10.31 15.28 15.34
C THR A 360 -11.67 14.59 15.46
N ALA A 361 -12.00 13.68 14.54
CA ALA A 361 -13.26 12.94 14.52
C ALA A 361 -13.37 11.96 15.69
N LYS A 362 -12.25 11.34 16.09
CA LYS A 362 -12.17 10.44 17.25
C LYS A 362 -12.44 11.19 18.57
N ALA A 363 -12.01 12.44 18.67
CA ALA A 363 -12.27 13.30 19.83
C ALA A 363 -13.68 13.93 19.83
N ASP A 364 -14.43 13.85 18.72
CA ASP A 364 -15.74 14.48 18.52
C ASP A 364 -16.89 13.51 18.90
N PRO A 365 -17.62 13.74 20.02
CA PRO A 365 -18.72 12.86 20.43
C PRO A 365 -19.86 12.77 19.42
N SER A 366 -20.05 13.80 18.58
CA SER A 366 -21.10 13.80 17.56
C SER A 366 -20.82 12.76 16.47
N PHE A 367 -19.55 12.55 16.13
CA PHE A 367 -19.14 11.54 15.14
C PHE A 367 -19.40 10.12 15.65
N ALA A 368 -19.04 9.84 16.91
CA ALA A 368 -19.34 8.55 17.53
C ALA A 368 -20.85 8.29 17.63
N THR A 369 -21.63 9.33 17.93
CA THR A 369 -23.10 9.26 17.98
C THR A 369 -23.70 8.96 16.60
N GLU A 370 -23.23 9.62 15.55
CA GLU A 370 -23.68 9.38 14.17
C GLU A 370 -23.34 7.96 13.71
N LEU A 371 -22.12 7.48 13.97
CA LEU A 371 -21.71 6.13 13.62
C LEU A 371 -22.51 5.06 14.39
N ASP A 372 -22.80 5.29 15.67
CA ASP A 372 -23.64 4.40 16.48
C ASP A 372 -25.10 4.37 16.00
N LEU A 373 -25.66 5.51 15.60
CA LEU A 373 -26.99 5.57 14.98
C LEU A 373 -27.04 4.77 13.67
N LEU A 374 -26.00 4.87 12.83
CA LEU A 374 -25.88 4.05 11.63
C LEU A 374 -25.72 2.57 11.97
N ARG A 375 -24.91 2.21 12.97
CA ARG A 375 -24.77 0.83 13.43
C ARG A 375 -26.11 0.24 13.84
N ARG A 376 -26.93 0.98 14.61
CA ARG A 376 -28.24 0.50 15.08
C ARG A 376 -29.30 0.46 13.98
N ASN A 377 -29.50 1.58 13.29
CA ASN A 377 -30.68 1.76 12.43
C ASN A 377 -30.46 1.32 10.97
N TYR A 378 -29.21 1.30 10.51
CA TYR A 378 -28.89 1.00 9.11
C TYR A 378 -28.15 -0.34 8.97
N VAL A 379 -27.14 -0.60 9.80
CA VAL A 379 -26.39 -1.87 9.77
C VAL A 379 -27.19 -3.01 10.41
N GLY A 380 -28.02 -2.71 11.41
CA GLY A 380 -28.79 -3.70 12.17
C GLY A 380 -28.04 -4.29 13.36
N GLY A 381 -27.11 -3.53 13.95
CA GLY A 381 -26.38 -3.91 15.15
C GLY A 381 -27.15 -3.65 16.46
N PRO A 382 -26.74 -4.26 17.59
CA PRO A 382 -25.65 -5.21 17.70
C PRO A 382 -25.97 -6.54 17.01
N THR A 383 -25.00 -7.13 16.32
CA THR A 383 -25.21 -8.45 15.69
C THR A 383 -25.29 -9.54 16.76
N PRO A 384 -26.09 -10.59 16.59
CA PRO A 384 -26.32 -11.55 17.67
C PRO A 384 -25.12 -12.44 17.96
N LEU A 385 -25.12 -12.99 19.17
CA LEU A 385 -24.33 -14.15 19.55
C LEU A 385 -25.18 -15.43 19.37
N TYR A 386 -24.59 -16.51 18.87
CA TYR A 386 -25.31 -17.76 18.58
C TYR A 386 -24.53 -18.98 19.06
N HIS A 387 -25.16 -19.83 19.88
CA HIS A 387 -24.59 -21.11 20.29
C HIS A 387 -24.84 -22.17 19.20
N ALA A 388 -23.79 -22.60 18.52
CA ALA A 388 -23.82 -23.64 17.50
C ALA A 388 -23.86 -25.03 18.18
N LYS A 389 -25.04 -25.39 18.71
CA LYS A 389 -25.23 -26.60 19.53
C LYS A 389 -24.94 -27.88 18.74
N ARG A 390 -25.45 -28.00 17.52
CA ARG A 390 -25.29 -29.23 16.71
C ARG A 390 -23.86 -29.39 16.23
N LEU A 391 -23.18 -28.28 15.97
CA LEU A 391 -21.77 -28.24 15.64
C LEU A 391 -20.90 -28.60 16.84
N THR A 392 -21.27 -28.13 18.03
CA THR A 392 -20.64 -28.48 19.32
C THR A 392 -20.78 -29.98 19.59
N GLU A 393 -22.00 -30.52 19.46
CA GLU A 393 -22.28 -31.95 19.61
C GLU A 393 -21.47 -32.79 18.60
N HIS A 394 -21.39 -32.33 17.35
CA HIS A 394 -20.58 -32.99 16.32
C HIS A 394 -19.09 -32.95 16.62
N ALA A 395 -18.59 -31.83 17.15
CA ALA A 395 -17.20 -31.70 17.56
C ALA A 395 -16.88 -32.59 18.77
N GLY A 396 -17.82 -32.77 19.71
CA GLY A 396 -17.67 -33.68 20.85
C GLY A 396 -16.76 -33.13 21.96
N GLY A 397 -16.73 -31.81 22.16
CA GLY A 397 -15.90 -31.15 23.18
C GLY A 397 -16.42 -29.76 23.55
N ALA A 398 -15.55 -28.75 23.57
CA ALA A 398 -15.91 -27.37 23.96
C ALA A 398 -17.08 -26.77 23.15
N GLN A 399 -17.80 -25.85 23.78
CA GLN A 399 -18.93 -25.13 23.19
C GLN A 399 -18.47 -24.15 22.12
N ILE A 400 -19.07 -24.23 20.93
CA ILE A 400 -18.79 -23.34 19.80
C ILE A 400 -19.87 -22.26 19.73
N TRP A 401 -19.45 -21.01 19.83
CA TRP A 401 -20.30 -19.83 19.73
C TRP A 401 -19.89 -18.97 18.55
N PHE A 402 -20.86 -18.33 17.89
CA PHE A 402 -20.65 -17.46 16.75
C PHE A 402 -21.05 -16.03 17.06
N LYS A 403 -20.17 -15.08 16.74
CA LYS A 403 -20.53 -13.67 16.57
C LYS A 403 -20.96 -13.46 15.12
N ARG A 404 -22.22 -13.05 14.94
CA ARG A 404 -22.95 -13.18 13.67
C ARG A 404 -22.84 -11.96 12.76
N GLU A 405 -21.61 -11.54 12.42
CA GLU A 405 -21.37 -10.39 11.53
C GLU A 405 -21.82 -10.65 10.09
N GLU A 406 -22.16 -11.88 9.71
CA GLU A 406 -22.77 -12.18 8.43
C GLU A 406 -24.21 -11.66 8.28
N LEU A 407 -24.85 -11.31 9.41
CA LEU A 407 -26.16 -10.66 9.45
C LEU A 407 -26.08 -9.14 9.35
N ALA A 408 -24.90 -8.54 9.48
CA ALA A 408 -24.74 -7.11 9.26
C ALA A 408 -25.20 -6.75 7.84
N HIS A 409 -25.80 -5.57 7.68
CA HIS A 409 -26.20 -5.08 6.35
C HIS A 409 -25.03 -5.21 5.36
N THR A 410 -25.36 -5.49 4.10
CA THR A 410 -24.47 -5.95 3.01
C THR A 410 -23.96 -7.40 3.10
N GLY A 411 -23.95 -8.00 4.30
CA GLY A 411 -23.66 -9.42 4.54
C GLY A 411 -22.28 -9.73 5.09
N ALA A 412 -21.53 -8.74 5.56
CA ALA A 412 -20.23 -8.92 6.16
C ALA A 412 -19.84 -7.75 7.07
N HIS A 413 -18.85 -7.98 7.93
CA HIS A 413 -18.23 -6.97 8.80
C HIS A 413 -17.68 -5.72 8.07
N LYS A 414 -17.48 -5.77 6.75
CA LYS A 414 -16.88 -4.68 5.96
C LYS A 414 -17.67 -3.37 6.03
N ILE A 415 -18.99 -3.45 6.23
CA ILE A 415 -19.86 -2.27 6.32
C ILE A 415 -19.50 -1.33 7.49
N ASN A 416 -18.99 -1.88 8.60
CA ASN A 416 -18.59 -1.09 9.77
C ASN A 416 -17.49 -0.08 9.40
N ASN A 417 -16.47 -0.57 8.71
CA ASN A 417 -15.35 0.24 8.24
C ASN A 417 -15.77 1.21 7.13
N ALA A 418 -16.56 0.74 6.15
CA ALA A 418 -16.98 1.55 5.01
C ALA A 418 -17.80 2.78 5.46
N LEU A 419 -18.72 2.63 6.40
CA LEU A 419 -19.50 3.75 6.94
C LEU A 419 -18.62 4.74 7.72
N GLY A 420 -17.76 4.25 8.60
CA GLY A 420 -16.85 5.10 9.37
C GLY A 420 -15.94 5.94 8.47
N GLN A 421 -15.31 5.33 7.47
CA GLN A 421 -14.44 6.05 6.54
C GLN A 421 -15.21 6.97 5.58
N ALA A 422 -16.41 6.59 5.12
CA ALA A 422 -17.22 7.48 4.29
C ALA A 422 -17.70 8.73 5.07
N LEU A 423 -17.99 8.60 6.36
CA LEU A 423 -18.24 9.75 7.23
C LEU A 423 -16.98 10.62 7.42
N LEU A 424 -15.80 10.01 7.59
CA LEU A 424 -14.53 10.76 7.61
C LEU A 424 -14.32 11.52 6.29
N ALA A 425 -14.59 10.91 5.15
CA ALA A 425 -14.48 11.54 3.84
C ALA A 425 -15.38 12.78 3.71
N LYS A 426 -16.61 12.72 4.23
CA LYS A 426 -17.50 13.89 4.30
C LYS A 426 -16.92 15.02 5.16
N LYS A 427 -16.37 14.70 6.34
CA LYS A 427 -15.70 15.69 7.19
C LYS A 427 -14.45 16.28 6.53
N LEU A 428 -13.74 15.51 5.71
CA LEU A 428 -12.64 15.97 4.84
C LEU A 428 -13.13 16.82 3.65
N GLY A 429 -14.44 16.90 3.40
CA GLY A 429 -14.99 17.59 2.23
C GLY A 429 -14.80 16.88 0.90
N LYS A 430 -14.37 15.61 0.90
CA LYS A 430 -14.15 14.83 -0.32
C LYS A 430 -15.48 14.29 -0.84
N GLN A 431 -15.74 14.49 -2.14
CA GLN A 431 -16.99 14.07 -2.79
C GLN A 431 -16.85 12.79 -3.60
N ARG A 432 -15.61 12.38 -3.87
CA ARG A 432 -15.26 11.20 -4.65
C ARG A 432 -14.55 10.17 -3.79
N ILE A 433 -15.00 8.93 -3.86
CA ILE A 433 -14.48 7.79 -3.14
C ILE A 433 -13.93 6.77 -4.12
N ILE A 434 -12.74 6.27 -3.81
CA ILE A 434 -12.19 5.09 -4.45
C ILE A 434 -12.00 3.97 -3.43
N ALA A 435 -12.06 2.72 -3.90
CA ALA A 435 -11.75 1.53 -3.11
C ALA A 435 -11.22 0.41 -4.02
N GLU A 436 -10.50 -0.55 -3.46
CA GLU A 436 -10.19 -1.84 -4.07
C GLU A 436 -11.25 -2.89 -3.72
N THR A 437 -11.29 -4.02 -4.42
CA THR A 437 -11.96 -5.22 -3.91
C THR A 437 -11.48 -6.48 -4.64
N GLY A 438 -11.42 -7.61 -3.91
CA GLY A 438 -11.22 -8.96 -4.47
C GLY A 438 -12.56 -9.68 -4.55
N ALA A 439 -12.98 -10.34 -3.46
CA ALA A 439 -14.28 -11.04 -3.35
C ALA A 439 -15.55 -10.17 -3.57
N GLY A 440 -15.40 -8.85 -3.75
CA GLY A 440 -16.50 -7.91 -4.00
C GLY A 440 -17.19 -7.35 -2.74
N GLN A 441 -17.00 -7.94 -1.56
CA GLN A 441 -17.69 -7.52 -0.34
C GLN A 441 -17.29 -6.12 0.14
N HIS A 442 -15.99 -5.77 0.08
CA HIS A 442 -15.54 -4.41 0.40
C HIS A 442 -16.09 -3.40 -0.61
N GLY A 443 -16.02 -3.73 -1.89
CA GLY A 443 -16.60 -2.89 -2.95
C GLY A 443 -18.10 -2.63 -2.76
N VAL A 444 -18.88 -3.66 -2.44
CA VAL A 444 -20.32 -3.52 -2.13
C VAL A 444 -20.56 -2.68 -0.87
N ALA A 445 -19.77 -2.89 0.19
CA ALA A 445 -19.89 -2.10 1.41
C ALA A 445 -19.57 -0.61 1.18
N THR A 446 -18.51 -0.31 0.44
CA THR A 446 -18.12 1.05 0.05
C THR A 446 -19.18 1.69 -0.84
N ALA A 447 -19.66 0.99 -1.88
CA ALA A 447 -20.74 1.47 -2.74
C ALA A 447 -22.02 1.77 -1.95
N THR A 448 -22.36 0.92 -0.97
CA THR A 448 -23.51 1.11 -0.08
C THR A 448 -23.36 2.36 0.78
N ALA A 449 -22.19 2.54 1.41
CA ALA A 449 -21.91 3.72 2.23
C ALA A 449 -21.93 5.01 1.40
N CYS A 450 -21.37 4.98 0.18
CA CYS A 450 -21.37 6.13 -0.73
C CYS A 450 -22.77 6.49 -1.22
N ALA A 451 -23.58 5.49 -1.59
CA ALA A 451 -24.97 5.70 -2.00
C ALA A 451 -25.80 6.32 -0.88
N LEU A 452 -25.63 5.84 0.36
CA LEU A 452 -26.30 6.40 1.54
C LEU A 452 -25.91 7.86 1.80
N LEU A 453 -24.64 8.19 1.59
CA LEU A 453 -24.06 9.48 1.99
C LEU A 453 -23.97 10.50 0.85
N GLY A 454 -24.39 10.14 -0.36
CA GLY A 454 -24.38 11.01 -1.54
C GLY A 454 -22.98 11.25 -2.12
N LEU A 455 -22.10 10.24 -2.09
CA LEU A 455 -20.73 10.33 -2.58
C LEU A 455 -20.57 9.57 -3.90
N GLU A 456 -19.73 10.08 -4.81
CA GLU A 456 -19.32 9.33 -6.00
C GLU A 456 -18.44 8.15 -5.58
N CYS A 457 -18.70 6.95 -6.13
CA CYS A 457 -17.96 5.73 -5.77
C CYS A 457 -17.37 5.05 -7.00
N ILE A 458 -16.07 4.81 -6.97
CA ILE A 458 -15.33 4.03 -7.97
C ILE A 458 -14.63 2.88 -7.26
N VAL A 459 -14.85 1.66 -7.73
CA VAL A 459 -14.25 0.45 -7.16
C VAL A 459 -13.34 -0.20 -8.20
N TYR A 460 -12.08 -0.40 -7.85
CA TYR A 460 -11.12 -1.15 -8.65
C TYR A 460 -11.18 -2.62 -8.26
N MET A 461 -11.25 -3.50 -9.25
CA MET A 461 -11.38 -4.94 -9.03
C MET A 461 -10.62 -5.70 -10.10
N GLY A 462 -9.83 -6.70 -9.73
CA GLY A 462 -9.09 -7.51 -10.69
C GLY A 462 -10.02 -8.12 -11.75
N ALA A 463 -9.61 -8.16 -13.02
CA ALA A 463 -10.46 -8.65 -14.10
C ALA A 463 -10.88 -10.12 -13.90
N GLN A 464 -10.00 -10.96 -13.33
CA GLN A 464 -10.36 -12.33 -12.95
C GLN A 464 -11.38 -12.37 -11.82
N ASP A 465 -11.24 -11.48 -10.83
CA ASP A 465 -12.18 -11.39 -9.71
C ASP A 465 -13.55 -10.88 -10.17
N CYS A 466 -13.59 -9.91 -11.10
CA CYS A 466 -14.83 -9.45 -11.74
C CYS A 466 -15.61 -10.61 -12.37
N GLU A 467 -14.92 -11.53 -13.06
CA GLU A 467 -15.53 -12.70 -13.68
C GLU A 467 -16.01 -13.73 -12.64
N ARG A 468 -15.22 -13.97 -11.59
CA ARG A 468 -15.57 -14.90 -10.50
C ARG A 468 -16.72 -14.39 -9.64
N GLN A 469 -16.88 -13.07 -9.51
CA GLN A 469 -17.79 -12.41 -8.56
C GLN A 469 -18.79 -11.47 -9.25
N LYS A 470 -19.30 -11.85 -10.43
CA LYS A 470 -20.26 -11.06 -11.23
C LYS A 470 -21.44 -10.50 -10.44
N LEU A 471 -21.96 -11.28 -9.48
CA LEU A 471 -23.08 -10.84 -8.65
C LEU A 471 -22.72 -9.60 -7.82
N ASN A 472 -21.51 -9.55 -7.24
CA ASN A 472 -21.07 -8.39 -6.48
C ASN A 472 -20.73 -7.20 -7.40
N VAL A 473 -20.19 -7.44 -8.60
CA VAL A 473 -20.02 -6.39 -9.62
C VAL A 473 -21.37 -5.75 -9.97
N PHE A 474 -22.40 -6.57 -10.20
CA PHE A 474 -23.75 -6.09 -10.47
C PHE A 474 -24.36 -5.34 -9.29
N ARG A 475 -24.20 -5.83 -8.06
CA ARG A 475 -24.65 -5.14 -6.83
C ARG A 475 -24.02 -3.75 -6.69
N MET A 476 -22.72 -3.61 -6.96
CA MET A 476 -22.04 -2.32 -6.94
C MET A 476 -22.63 -1.34 -7.98
N SER A 477 -22.88 -1.83 -9.20
CA SER A 477 -23.52 -1.04 -10.26
C SER A 477 -24.93 -0.57 -9.88
N MET A 478 -25.74 -1.46 -9.29
CA MET A 478 -27.08 -1.13 -8.79
C MET A 478 -27.07 -0.07 -7.67
N LEU A 479 -25.98 0.02 -6.91
CA LEU A 479 -25.76 1.05 -5.89
C LEU A 479 -25.21 2.37 -6.47
N GLY A 480 -25.03 2.46 -7.79
CA GLY A 480 -24.50 3.63 -8.48
C GLY A 480 -22.98 3.74 -8.50
N ALA A 481 -22.26 2.73 -8.01
CA ALA A 481 -20.80 2.70 -8.07
C ALA A 481 -20.30 2.21 -9.43
N LYS A 482 -19.19 2.80 -9.89
CA LYS A 482 -18.48 2.33 -11.10
C LYS A 482 -17.45 1.28 -10.70
N CYS A 483 -17.61 0.05 -11.17
CA CYS A 483 -16.58 -0.99 -11.04
C CYS A 483 -15.62 -0.93 -12.24
N ILE A 484 -14.31 -0.76 -11.99
CA ILE A 484 -13.26 -0.70 -13.00
C ILE A 484 -12.46 -2.01 -12.95
N PRO A 485 -12.52 -2.85 -14.01
CA PRO A 485 -11.73 -4.07 -14.09
C PRO A 485 -10.24 -3.74 -14.32
N VAL A 486 -9.37 -4.30 -13.49
CA VAL A 486 -7.91 -4.17 -13.59
C VAL A 486 -7.34 -5.34 -14.36
N THR A 487 -6.72 -5.05 -15.51
CA THR A 487 -6.19 -6.05 -16.46
C THR A 487 -4.66 -6.20 -16.41
N SER A 488 -3.98 -5.35 -15.65
CA SER A 488 -2.54 -5.45 -15.38
C SER A 488 -2.22 -6.56 -14.37
N GLY A 489 -0.97 -7.01 -14.38
CA GLY A 489 -0.44 -7.96 -13.42
C GLY A 489 -1.21 -9.29 -13.35
N SER A 490 -1.44 -9.78 -12.13
CA SER A 490 -2.16 -11.03 -11.87
C SER A 490 -3.68 -10.92 -12.08
N GLN A 491 -4.18 -9.69 -12.25
CA GLN A 491 -5.60 -9.35 -12.37
C GLN A 491 -6.42 -9.75 -11.13
N THR A 492 -5.83 -9.57 -9.94
CA THR A 492 -6.43 -9.91 -8.63
C THR A 492 -6.45 -8.69 -7.68
N LEU A 493 -6.77 -8.91 -6.40
CA LEU A 493 -6.81 -7.89 -5.35
C LEU A 493 -5.53 -7.05 -5.26
N LYS A 494 -4.34 -7.65 -5.40
CA LYS A 494 -3.06 -6.92 -5.35
C LYS A 494 -3.01 -5.82 -6.41
N ASP A 495 -3.37 -6.16 -7.64
CA ASP A 495 -3.35 -5.20 -8.76
C ASP A 495 -4.44 -4.14 -8.62
N ALA A 496 -5.59 -4.50 -8.04
CA ALA A 496 -6.66 -3.54 -7.73
C ALA A 496 -6.23 -2.49 -6.70
N ILE A 497 -5.44 -2.87 -5.69
CA ILE A 497 -4.86 -1.93 -4.72
C ILE A 497 -3.91 -0.96 -5.42
N ASN A 498 -3.02 -1.46 -6.27
CA ASN A 498 -2.06 -0.64 -7.00
C ASN A 498 -2.77 0.40 -7.89
N GLU A 499 -3.80 0.00 -8.64
CA GLU A 499 -4.58 0.94 -9.45
C GLU A 499 -5.39 1.95 -8.62
N ALA A 500 -5.96 1.53 -7.49
CA ALA A 500 -6.64 2.47 -6.58
C ALA A 500 -5.66 3.51 -6.02
N LEU A 501 -4.46 3.10 -5.60
CA LEU A 501 -3.44 4.03 -5.11
C LEU A 501 -2.96 4.99 -6.21
N ARG A 502 -2.79 4.51 -7.45
CA ARG A 502 -2.45 5.35 -8.62
C ARG A 502 -3.52 6.39 -8.94
N ASP A 503 -4.80 6.00 -8.88
CA ASP A 503 -5.90 6.96 -8.99
C ASP A 503 -5.82 7.99 -7.86
N TRP A 504 -5.56 7.54 -6.63
CA TRP A 504 -5.51 8.43 -5.49
C TRP A 504 -4.43 9.50 -5.63
N VAL A 505 -3.21 9.11 -6.04
CA VAL A 505 -2.11 10.03 -6.35
C VAL A 505 -2.54 11.09 -7.36
N THR A 506 -3.35 10.70 -8.34
CA THR A 506 -3.81 11.58 -9.43
C THR A 506 -4.95 12.51 -9.01
N ASN A 507 -5.81 12.07 -8.08
CA ASN A 507 -7.02 12.78 -7.68
C ASN A 507 -7.04 13.17 -6.19
N ILE A 508 -5.84 13.30 -5.59
CA ILE A 508 -5.62 13.40 -4.14
C ILE A 508 -6.41 14.54 -3.46
N ARG A 509 -6.62 15.64 -4.18
CA ARG A 509 -7.32 16.84 -3.66
C ARG A 509 -8.81 16.60 -3.49
N THR A 510 -9.45 15.84 -4.38
CA THR A 510 -10.91 15.67 -4.44
C THR A 510 -11.38 14.29 -3.96
N THR A 511 -10.46 13.34 -3.83
CA THR A 511 -10.75 11.92 -3.61
C THR A 511 -10.27 11.43 -2.25
N HIS A 512 -11.09 10.61 -1.59
CA HIS A 512 -10.67 9.79 -0.46
C HIS A 512 -10.61 8.31 -0.84
N TYR A 513 -9.56 7.63 -0.38
CA TYR A 513 -9.41 6.19 -0.55
C TYR A 513 -9.93 5.47 0.69
N ILE A 514 -10.99 4.65 0.52
CA ILE A 514 -11.48 3.77 1.58
C ILE A 514 -10.80 2.41 1.45
N ILE A 515 -9.78 2.20 2.29
CA ILE A 515 -9.07 0.93 2.37
C ILE A 515 -9.94 -0.18 3.00
N GLY A 516 -9.85 -1.39 2.46
CA GLY A 516 -10.75 -2.50 2.83
C GLY A 516 -10.33 -3.33 4.03
N SER A 517 -9.12 -3.17 4.55
CA SER A 517 -8.61 -3.95 5.68
C SER A 517 -7.67 -3.13 6.57
N ALA A 518 -7.33 -3.67 7.75
CA ALA A 518 -6.41 -3.07 8.73
C ALA A 518 -4.94 -3.17 8.28
N ILE A 519 -4.69 -2.81 7.01
CA ILE A 519 -3.40 -2.83 6.32
C ILE A 519 -3.04 -1.40 5.91
N GLY A 520 -1.92 -1.26 5.20
CA GLY A 520 -1.49 0.01 4.64
C GLY A 520 -0.84 0.96 5.65
N PRO A 521 -0.44 2.15 5.19
CA PRO A 521 0.26 3.16 5.99
C PRO A 521 -0.63 3.74 7.08
N HIS A 522 -0.03 4.15 8.20
CA HIS A 522 -0.72 4.95 9.21
C HIS A 522 -1.37 6.20 8.56
N PRO A 523 -2.66 6.50 8.85
CA PRO A 523 -3.47 6.01 9.97
C PRO A 523 -4.43 4.87 9.64
N PHE A 524 -4.36 4.26 8.45
CA PHE A 524 -5.35 3.25 8.02
C PHE A 524 -5.50 2.05 8.97
N PRO A 525 -4.42 1.40 9.47
CA PRO A 525 -4.56 0.31 10.43
C PRO A 525 -5.32 0.71 11.69
N ASP A 526 -5.10 1.92 12.22
CA ASP A 526 -5.79 2.45 13.39
C ASP A 526 -7.27 2.72 13.11
N ILE A 527 -7.57 3.41 12.00
CA ILE A 527 -8.92 3.73 11.55
C ILE A 527 -9.75 2.45 11.42
N VAL A 528 -9.23 1.47 10.69
CA VAL A 528 -9.97 0.24 10.39
C VAL A 528 -10.17 -0.58 11.65
N ARG A 529 -9.15 -0.69 12.52
CA ARG A 529 -9.30 -1.34 13.83
C ARG A 529 -10.39 -0.67 14.65
N ASP A 530 -10.34 0.65 14.79
CA ASP A 530 -11.26 1.37 15.68
C ASP A 530 -12.71 1.24 15.19
N PHE A 531 -12.95 1.30 13.88
CA PHE A 531 -14.28 1.07 13.30
C PHE A 531 -14.74 -0.40 13.35
N GLN A 532 -13.82 -1.36 13.34
CA GLN A 532 -14.15 -2.78 13.51
C GLN A 532 -14.24 -3.20 14.98
N SER A 533 -13.71 -2.42 15.93
CA SER A 533 -13.66 -2.74 17.36
C SER A 533 -15.04 -2.95 17.99
N ILE A 534 -16.10 -2.45 17.33
CA ILE A 534 -17.48 -2.67 17.74
C ILE A 534 -17.84 -4.17 17.80
N ILE A 535 -17.23 -4.99 16.94
CA ILE A 535 -17.45 -6.45 16.93
C ILE A 535 -17.04 -7.05 18.27
N GLY A 536 -15.80 -6.80 18.70
CA GLY A 536 -15.27 -7.30 19.96
C GLY A 536 -15.97 -6.71 21.18
N LYS A 537 -16.31 -5.41 21.15
CA LYS A 537 -17.05 -4.74 22.23
C LYS A 537 -18.43 -5.36 22.46
N GLU A 538 -19.20 -5.54 21.38
CA GLU A 538 -20.50 -6.20 21.45
C GLU A 538 -20.35 -7.67 21.87
N ALA A 539 -19.41 -8.40 21.29
CA ALA A 539 -19.19 -9.81 21.61
C ALA A 539 -18.83 -10.01 23.09
N ARG A 540 -17.92 -9.20 23.64
CA ARG A 540 -17.55 -9.25 25.06
C ARG A 540 -18.75 -8.96 25.96
N ALA A 541 -19.52 -7.92 25.66
CA ALA A 541 -20.72 -7.57 26.41
C ALA A 541 -21.77 -8.69 26.38
N GLN A 542 -22.00 -9.29 25.20
CA GLN A 542 -22.91 -10.42 25.01
C GLN A 542 -22.45 -11.67 25.77
N MET A 543 -21.15 -11.99 25.72
CA MET A 543 -20.57 -13.15 26.42
C MET A 543 -20.77 -13.10 27.94
N LEU A 544 -20.63 -11.91 28.52
CA LEU A 544 -20.80 -11.67 29.96
C LEU A 544 -22.27 -11.57 30.40
N ASN A 545 -23.21 -11.31 29.47
CA ASN A 545 -24.61 -11.12 29.81
C ASN A 545 -25.34 -12.45 30.02
N GLN A 546 -25.68 -12.77 31.28
CA GLN A 546 -26.49 -13.93 31.68
C GLN A 546 -28.01 -13.67 31.74
N GLY A 547 -28.46 -12.43 31.55
CA GLY A 547 -29.84 -12.03 31.82
C GLY A 547 -30.88 -12.62 30.87
N GLU A 548 -32.15 -12.58 31.24
CA GLU A 548 -33.27 -12.83 30.31
C GLU A 548 -33.32 -11.75 29.21
N PHE A 549 -33.98 -12.06 28.09
CA PHE A 549 -34.27 -11.11 27.01
C PHE A 549 -35.22 -10.03 27.56
N ALA A 550 -34.68 -9.05 28.27
CA ALA A 550 -35.44 -7.88 28.68
C ALA A 550 -35.61 -7.01 27.43
N PRO A 551 -36.84 -6.72 26.96
CA PRO A 551 -37.05 -5.62 26.05
C PRO A 551 -36.70 -4.35 26.83
N SER A 552 -35.44 -3.95 26.76
CA SER A 552 -34.99 -2.71 27.34
C SER A 552 -35.68 -1.56 26.61
N ALA A 553 -35.95 -0.47 27.33
CA ALA A 553 -36.74 0.68 26.91
C ALA A 553 -36.50 1.09 25.43
N PRO A 554 -37.53 1.60 24.72
CA PRO A 554 -37.44 1.93 23.30
C PRO A 554 -36.20 2.77 23.02
N GLY A 555 -35.25 2.20 22.26
CA GLY A 555 -33.96 2.82 21.91
C GLY A 555 -32.71 2.07 22.37
N SER A 556 -32.83 1.05 23.22
CA SER A 556 -31.73 0.17 23.64
C SER A 556 -31.80 -1.17 22.89
N GLY A 557 -30.91 -1.37 21.92
CA GLY A 557 -30.87 -2.62 21.13
C GLY A 557 -30.74 -3.84 22.05
N GLY A 558 -31.68 -4.79 21.94
CA GLY A 558 -31.73 -5.96 22.81
C GLY A 558 -30.40 -6.71 22.83
N HIS A 559 -29.85 -6.94 24.02
CA HIS A 559 -28.61 -7.68 24.17
C HIS A 559 -28.93 -9.18 24.07
N THR A 560 -28.22 -9.89 23.20
CA THR A 560 -28.33 -11.35 23.08
C THR A 560 -27.80 -12.01 24.37
N ILE A 561 -28.52 -13.02 24.87
CA ILE A 561 -28.13 -13.76 26.08
C ILE A 561 -26.91 -14.63 25.76
N GLY A 562 -25.87 -14.53 26.58
CA GLY A 562 -24.64 -15.31 26.47
C GLY A 562 -24.43 -16.29 27.63
N PRO A 563 -23.29 -16.99 27.65
CA PRO A 563 -22.95 -17.99 28.65
C PRO A 563 -22.58 -17.41 30.02
N GLY A 564 -22.40 -16.08 30.10
CA GLY A 564 -22.15 -15.40 31.36
C GLY A 564 -20.72 -15.34 31.84
N LYS A 565 -19.79 -15.64 30.96
CA LYS A 565 -18.35 -15.66 31.21
C LYS A 565 -17.62 -15.33 29.93
N LEU A 566 -16.35 -14.97 30.05
CA LEU A 566 -15.49 -14.79 28.88
C LEU A 566 -15.25 -16.13 28.17
N PRO A 567 -15.00 -16.13 26.86
CA PRO A 567 -14.59 -17.34 26.14
C PRO A 567 -13.19 -17.78 26.58
N ASP A 568 -12.89 -19.08 26.48
CA ASP A 568 -11.52 -19.58 26.66
C ASP A 568 -10.67 -19.25 25.42
N VAL A 569 -11.28 -19.31 24.22
CA VAL A 569 -10.60 -19.07 22.94
C VAL A 569 -11.46 -18.18 22.04
N VAL A 570 -10.85 -17.16 21.42
CA VAL A 570 -11.46 -16.34 20.38
C VAL A 570 -10.77 -16.63 19.05
N VAL A 571 -11.54 -16.93 18.01
CA VAL A 571 -11.05 -17.36 16.70
C VAL A 571 -11.61 -16.47 15.60
N ALA A 572 -10.75 -16.03 14.69
CA ALA A 572 -11.15 -15.25 13.51
C ALA A 572 -10.24 -15.57 12.32
N CYS A 573 -10.76 -15.50 11.09
CA CYS A 573 -9.94 -15.68 9.90
C CYS A 573 -9.09 -14.43 9.61
N VAL A 574 -7.90 -14.60 9.05
CA VAL A 574 -6.94 -13.52 8.81
C VAL A 574 -6.50 -13.54 7.35
N GLY A 575 -7.03 -12.58 6.57
CA GLY A 575 -6.41 -12.09 5.34
C GLY A 575 -5.61 -10.85 5.69
N GLY A 576 -6.07 -9.67 5.27
CA GLY A 576 -5.53 -8.41 5.79
C GLY A 576 -5.85 -8.11 7.27
N GLY A 577 -6.75 -8.86 7.92
CA GLY A 577 -6.93 -8.83 9.38
C GLY A 577 -8.06 -7.96 9.98
N SER A 578 -8.85 -7.22 9.19
CA SER A 578 -9.84 -6.28 9.76
C SER A 578 -10.89 -6.91 10.70
N ASN A 579 -11.44 -8.07 10.35
CA ASN A 579 -12.43 -8.75 11.19
C ASN A 579 -11.80 -9.32 12.47
N ALA A 580 -10.58 -9.86 12.35
CA ALA A 580 -9.88 -10.48 13.45
C ALA A 580 -9.45 -9.43 14.47
N ILE A 581 -8.83 -8.32 14.04
CA ILE A 581 -8.44 -7.27 14.95
C ILE A 581 -9.65 -6.57 15.59
N GLY A 582 -10.75 -6.42 14.86
CA GLY A 582 -12.01 -5.88 15.40
C GLY A 582 -12.62 -6.77 16.48
N MET A 583 -12.56 -8.09 16.31
CA MET A 583 -12.95 -9.07 17.32
C MET A 583 -11.99 -9.07 18.51
N PHE A 584 -10.69 -9.20 18.26
CA PHE A 584 -9.64 -9.30 19.29
C PHE A 584 -9.59 -8.05 20.18
N ALA A 585 -9.90 -6.87 19.65
CA ALA A 585 -9.93 -5.62 20.42
C ALA A 585 -10.79 -5.71 21.70
N GLY A 586 -11.82 -6.56 21.72
CA GLY A 586 -12.63 -6.80 22.92
C GLY A 586 -11.95 -7.63 24.01
N PHE A 587 -10.86 -8.32 23.71
CA PHE A 587 -10.26 -9.34 24.57
C PHE A 587 -8.73 -9.19 24.74
N LEU A 588 -8.11 -8.15 24.17
CA LEU A 588 -6.65 -7.95 24.20
C LEU A 588 -6.08 -7.95 25.62
N GLU A 589 -6.77 -7.34 26.59
CA GLU A 589 -6.34 -7.25 27.98
C GLU A 589 -6.65 -8.51 28.80
N ASP A 590 -7.56 -9.37 28.32
CA ASP A 590 -7.97 -10.59 29.00
C ASP A 590 -6.95 -11.71 28.70
N LYS A 591 -5.86 -11.78 29.48
CA LYS A 591 -4.70 -12.68 29.22
C LYS A 591 -5.03 -14.17 29.22
N ASP A 592 -6.08 -14.57 29.93
CA ASP A 592 -6.56 -15.94 29.97
C ASP A 592 -7.38 -16.33 28.72
N VAL A 593 -7.74 -15.35 27.89
CA VAL A 593 -8.42 -15.58 26.61
C VAL A 593 -7.38 -15.76 25.50
N GLU A 594 -7.31 -16.97 24.94
CA GLU A 594 -6.46 -17.26 23.79
C GLU A 594 -7.02 -16.56 22.53
N LEU A 595 -6.16 -15.86 21.78
CA LEU A 595 -6.53 -15.20 20.52
C LEU A 595 -5.91 -15.95 19.35
N ILE A 596 -6.74 -16.51 18.47
CA ILE A 596 -6.31 -17.33 17.34
C ILE A 596 -6.73 -16.70 16.01
N GLY A 597 -5.75 -16.33 15.20
CA GLY A 597 -5.94 -15.96 13.80
C GLY A 597 -5.77 -17.16 12.88
N VAL A 598 -6.70 -17.38 11.94
CA VAL A 598 -6.64 -18.49 10.99
C VAL A 598 -6.44 -17.98 9.56
N GLU A 599 -5.28 -18.25 9.00
CA GLU A 599 -4.88 -17.87 7.64
C GLU A 599 -5.24 -18.94 6.61
N ALA A 600 -5.19 -18.60 5.32
CA ALA A 600 -5.45 -19.55 4.25
C ALA A 600 -4.18 -20.34 3.89
N GLY A 601 -4.21 -21.64 4.10
CA GLY A 601 -3.15 -22.58 3.74
C GLY A 601 -3.12 -22.95 2.25
N GLY A 602 -4.06 -22.45 1.43
CA GLY A 602 -4.20 -22.87 0.05
C GLY A 602 -4.49 -24.38 -0.07
N ALA A 603 -4.04 -25.00 -1.15
CA ALA A 603 -4.37 -26.39 -1.43
C ALA A 603 -3.73 -27.38 -0.43
N ALA A 604 -2.50 -27.13 0.01
CA ALA A 604 -1.68 -28.11 0.74
C ALA A 604 -1.03 -27.57 2.03
N GLY A 605 -1.25 -26.29 2.38
CA GLY A 605 -0.55 -25.62 3.48
C GLY A 605 0.77 -24.98 3.04
N PRO A 606 1.38 -24.17 3.92
CA PRO A 606 2.72 -23.64 3.69
C PRO A 606 3.77 -24.76 3.67
N PRO A 607 4.79 -24.65 2.81
CA PRO A 607 5.90 -25.59 2.76
C PRO A 607 6.62 -25.66 4.11
N ALA A 608 7.16 -26.83 4.44
CA ALA A 608 8.01 -26.97 5.62
C ALA A 608 9.22 -26.04 5.51
N GLU A 609 9.65 -25.49 6.65
CA GLU A 609 10.80 -24.59 6.71
C GLU A 609 12.04 -25.27 6.09
N GLY A 610 12.66 -24.60 5.11
CA GLY A 610 13.82 -25.13 4.38
C GLY A 610 13.49 -26.10 3.22
N SER A 611 12.21 -26.32 2.90
CA SER A 611 11.83 -27.11 1.72
C SER A 611 11.83 -26.27 0.43
N ASN A 612 12.12 -26.92 -0.70
CA ASN A 612 12.10 -26.31 -2.04
C ASN A 612 10.70 -26.41 -2.71
N GLU A 613 9.69 -26.89 -1.99
CA GLU A 613 8.35 -27.06 -2.52
C GLU A 613 7.65 -25.70 -2.68
N LYS A 614 7.16 -25.42 -3.89
CA LYS A 614 6.39 -24.21 -4.19
C LYS A 614 4.90 -24.50 -4.04
N ALA A 615 4.42 -24.60 -2.80
CA ALA A 615 2.98 -24.61 -2.53
C ALA A 615 2.49 -23.16 -2.44
N LYS A 616 1.54 -22.77 -3.29
CA LYS A 616 0.90 -21.45 -3.17
C LYS A 616 -0.10 -21.47 -2.01
N HIS A 617 0.05 -20.50 -1.12
CA HIS A 617 -0.83 -20.28 0.04
C HIS A 617 -0.91 -18.79 0.37
N SER A 618 -1.66 -18.42 1.40
CA SER A 618 -1.75 -17.06 1.96
C SER A 618 -1.55 -17.05 3.49
N ALA A 619 -0.81 -18.03 4.01
CA ALA A 619 -0.44 -18.17 5.42
C ALA A 619 0.73 -17.25 5.82
N THR A 620 0.51 -15.94 5.75
CA THR A 620 1.52 -14.88 5.85
C THR A 620 2.27 -14.83 7.18
N LEU A 621 1.58 -14.90 8.32
CA LEU A 621 2.19 -14.90 9.65
C LEU A 621 2.78 -16.26 10.01
N SER A 622 2.32 -17.32 9.36
CA SER A 622 2.81 -18.68 9.56
C SER A 622 4.12 -18.96 8.82
N ALA A 623 4.33 -18.37 7.64
CA ALA A 623 5.46 -18.69 6.75
C ALA A 623 6.20 -17.47 6.14
N GLY A 624 5.66 -16.27 6.29
CA GLY A 624 6.25 -15.05 5.74
C GLY A 624 7.39 -14.48 6.59
N THR A 625 7.98 -13.41 6.08
CA THR A 625 9.07 -12.67 6.72
C THR A 625 8.76 -11.17 6.79
N PRO A 626 9.35 -10.42 7.75
CA PRO A 626 9.16 -8.98 7.82
C PRO A 626 9.67 -8.23 6.58
N GLY A 627 8.92 -7.24 6.12
CA GLY A 627 9.31 -6.30 5.06
C GLY A 627 8.21 -5.27 4.84
N VAL A 628 8.25 -4.58 3.70
CA VAL A 628 7.32 -3.50 3.33
C VAL A 628 6.37 -3.98 2.24
N LEU A 629 5.08 -3.72 2.43
CA LEU A 629 4.07 -3.94 1.39
C LEU A 629 2.93 -2.94 1.55
N HIS A 630 2.47 -2.38 0.44
CA HIS A 630 1.30 -1.48 0.39
C HIS A 630 1.34 -0.33 1.41
N GLY A 631 2.54 0.18 1.75
CA GLY A 631 2.69 1.35 2.61
C GLY A 631 2.99 1.10 4.09
N ASN A 632 3.16 -0.14 4.54
CA ASN A 632 3.59 -0.42 5.91
C ASN A 632 4.67 -1.50 5.99
N ARG A 633 5.40 -1.51 7.12
CA ARG A 633 6.24 -2.63 7.53
C ARG A 633 5.39 -3.68 8.23
N THR A 634 5.39 -4.91 7.74
CA THR A 634 4.57 -6.04 8.23
C THR A 634 5.22 -7.37 7.88
N TYR A 635 4.58 -8.49 8.25
CA TYR A 635 4.91 -9.80 7.69
C TYR A 635 4.31 -9.93 6.29
N LEU A 636 5.09 -10.46 5.34
CA LEU A 636 4.62 -10.77 4.00
C LEU A 636 5.27 -12.03 3.42
N LEU A 637 4.63 -12.60 2.41
CA LEU A 637 5.19 -13.65 1.57
C LEU A 637 6.08 -13.04 0.49
N GLN A 638 7.37 -13.28 0.61
CA GLN A 638 8.40 -12.72 -0.26
C GLN A 638 9.57 -13.69 -0.43
N SER A 639 10.20 -13.61 -1.59
CA SER A 639 11.43 -14.35 -1.88
C SER A 639 12.62 -13.84 -1.06
N SER A 640 13.72 -14.59 -1.07
CA SER A 640 14.99 -14.17 -0.46
C SER A 640 15.58 -12.88 -1.04
N GLU A 641 15.10 -12.43 -2.21
CA GLU A 641 15.52 -11.20 -2.88
C GLU A 641 14.59 -10.02 -2.61
N GLY A 642 13.58 -10.20 -1.74
CA GLY A 642 12.61 -9.18 -1.37
C GLY A 642 11.48 -8.99 -2.37
N GLN A 643 11.38 -9.83 -3.41
CA GLN A 643 10.25 -9.81 -4.36
C GLN A 643 9.01 -10.41 -3.71
N ILE A 644 7.86 -9.75 -3.87
CA ILE A 644 6.55 -10.21 -3.38
C ILE A 644 6.13 -11.46 -4.13
N GLU A 645 5.76 -12.51 -3.40
CA GLU A 645 5.29 -13.77 -3.97
C GLU A 645 3.79 -13.76 -4.29
N GLU A 646 3.41 -14.51 -5.32
CA GLU A 646 2.00 -14.75 -5.62
C GLU A 646 1.39 -15.73 -4.62
N THR A 647 0.17 -15.44 -4.20
CA THR A 647 -0.56 -16.26 -3.23
C THR A 647 -1.62 -17.15 -3.88
N HIS A 648 -2.23 -18.01 -3.07
CA HIS A 648 -3.42 -18.74 -3.45
C HIS A 648 -4.32 -19.01 -2.24
N SER A 649 -5.63 -18.89 -2.46
CA SER A 649 -6.68 -19.46 -1.61
C SER A 649 -7.95 -19.68 -2.43
N ILE A 650 -8.75 -20.67 -2.05
CA ILE A 650 -10.14 -20.77 -2.53
C ILE A 650 -10.96 -19.53 -2.12
N SER A 651 -10.58 -18.86 -1.04
CA SER A 651 -11.25 -17.67 -0.53
C SER A 651 -10.56 -16.40 -0.99
N ALA A 652 -11.16 -15.68 -1.95
CA ALA A 652 -10.63 -14.43 -2.47
C ALA A 652 -10.44 -13.33 -1.40
N GLY A 653 -11.15 -13.39 -0.26
CA GLY A 653 -10.96 -12.46 0.85
C GLY A 653 -9.74 -12.73 1.74
N LEU A 654 -9.13 -13.92 1.62
CA LEU A 654 -7.91 -14.31 2.34
C LEU A 654 -6.68 -14.40 1.41
N ASP A 655 -6.87 -14.33 0.10
CA ASP A 655 -5.82 -14.38 -0.92
C ASP A 655 -5.03 -13.06 -0.99
N TYR A 656 -4.13 -12.86 -0.01
CA TYR A 656 -3.34 -11.64 0.16
C TYR A 656 -1.95 -11.98 0.74
N PRO A 657 -0.84 -11.49 0.14
CA PRO A 657 0.53 -11.81 0.58
C PRO A 657 0.97 -11.10 1.86
N GLY A 658 0.22 -10.10 2.34
CA GLY A 658 0.56 -9.33 3.54
C GLY A 658 -0.40 -9.57 4.70
N VAL A 659 -0.22 -8.81 5.77
CA VAL A 659 -1.14 -8.80 6.91
C VAL A 659 -1.11 -7.44 7.61
N GLY A 660 -2.15 -7.12 8.40
CA GLY A 660 -2.17 -5.88 9.20
C GLY A 660 -1.03 -5.82 10.22
N PRO A 661 -0.40 -4.65 10.43
CA PRO A 661 0.82 -4.53 11.23
C PRO A 661 0.58 -4.79 12.72
N GLN A 662 -0.64 -4.54 13.22
CA GLN A 662 -0.98 -4.89 14.59
C GLN A 662 -1.02 -6.41 14.80
N HIS A 663 -1.39 -7.21 13.79
CA HIS A 663 -1.31 -8.66 13.91
C HIS A 663 0.13 -9.17 13.92
N ALA A 664 1.01 -8.58 13.11
CA ALA A 664 2.45 -8.84 13.17
C ALA A 664 3.01 -8.56 14.58
N ALA A 665 2.63 -7.41 15.17
CA ALA A 665 3.03 -7.06 16.53
C ALA A 665 2.47 -8.03 17.59
N LEU A 666 1.21 -8.45 17.46
CA LEU A 666 0.58 -9.39 18.38
C LEU A 666 1.19 -10.79 18.30
N LYS A 667 1.60 -11.23 17.10
CA LYS A 667 2.35 -12.47 16.89
C LYS A 667 3.68 -12.41 17.64
N ASP A 668 4.47 -11.37 17.40
CA ASP A 668 5.83 -11.28 17.94
C ASP A 668 5.83 -11.03 19.46
N ALA A 669 4.80 -10.35 19.98
CA ALA A 669 4.56 -10.24 21.42
C ALA A 669 4.03 -11.53 22.06
N GLY A 670 3.68 -12.56 21.28
CA GLY A 670 3.08 -13.80 21.75
C GLY A 670 1.65 -13.66 22.28
N ARG A 671 0.98 -12.52 22.04
CA ARG A 671 -0.38 -12.26 22.53
C ARG A 671 -1.44 -12.98 21.70
N ALA A 672 -1.22 -13.12 20.40
CA ALA A 672 -2.07 -13.88 19.49
C ALA A 672 -1.27 -14.96 18.77
N LYS A 673 -1.89 -16.12 18.53
CA LYS A 673 -1.31 -17.22 17.77
C LYS A 673 -1.95 -17.26 16.39
N TYR A 674 -1.16 -17.59 15.38
CA TYR A 674 -1.61 -17.68 14.00
C TYR A 674 -1.40 -19.09 13.49
N VAL A 675 -2.45 -19.64 12.91
CA VAL A 675 -2.51 -20.99 12.35
C VAL A 675 -3.12 -20.89 10.96
N TRP A 676 -3.16 -21.99 10.22
CA TRP A 676 -3.73 -22.02 8.87
C TRP A 676 -4.72 -23.18 8.70
N ALA A 677 -5.59 -23.05 7.70
CA ALA A 677 -6.49 -24.11 7.24
C ALA A 677 -6.41 -24.22 5.71
N THR A 678 -6.43 -25.43 5.16
CA THR A 678 -6.41 -25.64 3.71
C THR A 678 -7.75 -25.29 3.06
N ASP A 679 -7.76 -25.19 1.73
CA ASP A 679 -8.99 -25.01 0.95
C ASP A 679 -9.99 -26.15 1.21
N SER A 680 -9.50 -27.39 1.35
CA SER A 680 -10.32 -28.56 1.67
C SER A 680 -10.89 -28.49 3.08
N ASP A 681 -10.10 -28.04 4.05
CA ASP A 681 -10.53 -27.81 5.44
C ASP A 681 -11.66 -26.77 5.51
N ALA A 682 -11.52 -25.67 4.78
CA ALA A 682 -12.52 -24.59 4.74
C ALA A 682 -13.81 -25.06 4.06
N LEU A 683 -13.71 -25.78 2.94
CA LEU A 683 -14.87 -26.31 2.22
C LEU A 683 -15.66 -27.33 3.06
N ALA A 684 -14.95 -28.20 3.78
CA ALA A 684 -15.58 -29.16 4.70
C ALA A 684 -16.30 -28.43 5.85
N ALA A 685 -15.68 -27.41 6.44
CA ALA A 685 -16.27 -26.60 7.50
C ALA A 685 -17.52 -25.83 7.03
N LEU A 686 -17.48 -25.24 5.84
CA LEU A 686 -18.63 -24.58 5.21
C LEU A 686 -19.81 -25.54 5.11
N GLN A 687 -19.59 -26.73 4.57
CA GLN A 687 -20.63 -27.73 4.40
C GLN A 687 -21.18 -28.24 5.74
N MET A 688 -20.31 -28.47 6.73
CA MET A 688 -20.73 -28.90 8.07
C MET A 688 -21.58 -27.83 8.76
N CYS A 689 -21.14 -26.58 8.76
CA CYS A 689 -21.90 -25.45 9.30
C CYS A 689 -23.26 -25.32 8.62
N SER A 690 -23.30 -25.47 7.30
CA SER A 690 -24.54 -25.39 6.52
C SER A 690 -25.52 -26.51 6.87
N ARG A 691 -25.05 -27.76 6.97
CA ARG A 691 -25.93 -28.92 7.24
C ARG A 691 -26.39 -29.00 8.70
N LEU A 692 -25.53 -28.62 9.64
CA LEU A 692 -25.80 -28.80 11.06
C LEU A 692 -26.53 -27.60 11.66
N GLU A 693 -26.16 -26.37 11.27
CA GLU A 693 -26.72 -25.15 11.86
C GLU A 693 -27.62 -24.35 10.91
N GLY A 694 -27.73 -24.76 9.63
CA GLY A 694 -28.49 -24.01 8.64
C GLY A 694 -27.87 -22.65 8.31
N LEU A 695 -26.59 -22.47 8.61
CA LEU A 695 -25.83 -21.25 8.35
C LEU A 695 -24.87 -21.52 7.20
N ILE A 696 -24.97 -20.73 6.13
CA ILE A 696 -24.04 -20.80 4.99
C ILE A 696 -22.97 -19.71 5.20
N PRO A 697 -21.85 -20.02 5.85
CA PRO A 697 -20.78 -19.04 6.04
C PRO A 697 -20.09 -18.74 4.70
N ALA A 698 -19.46 -17.56 4.62
CA ALA A 698 -18.50 -17.33 3.56
C ALA A 698 -17.27 -18.25 3.71
N LEU A 699 -16.53 -18.46 2.61
CA LEU A 699 -15.31 -19.28 2.65
C LEU A 699 -14.27 -18.71 3.62
N GLU A 700 -14.22 -17.39 3.82
CA GLU A 700 -13.31 -16.73 4.75
C GLU A 700 -13.51 -17.24 6.21
N PRO A 701 -14.66 -17.02 6.89
CA PRO A 701 -14.87 -17.51 8.24
C PRO A 701 -14.95 -19.05 8.31
N SER A 702 -15.15 -19.75 7.20
CA SER A 702 -15.10 -21.23 7.18
C SER A 702 -13.71 -21.76 7.56
N HIS A 703 -12.63 -21.01 7.29
CA HIS A 703 -11.29 -21.35 7.79
C HIS A 703 -11.25 -21.32 9.33
N ALA A 704 -11.83 -20.29 9.94
CA ALA A 704 -11.92 -20.15 11.40
C ALA A 704 -12.80 -21.25 12.02
N VAL A 705 -13.94 -21.58 11.38
CA VAL A 705 -14.81 -22.69 11.80
C VAL A 705 -14.08 -24.03 11.72
N SER A 706 -13.27 -24.26 10.69
CA SER A 706 -12.49 -25.50 10.54
C SER A 706 -11.51 -25.69 11.71
N TYR A 707 -10.79 -24.62 12.07
CA TYR A 707 -9.92 -24.65 13.25
C TYR A 707 -10.72 -24.90 14.54
N ALA A 708 -11.84 -24.19 14.74
CA ALA A 708 -12.67 -24.31 15.93
C ALA A 708 -13.19 -25.75 16.13
N LEU A 709 -13.60 -26.42 15.06
CA LEU A 709 -14.02 -27.83 15.10
C LEU A 709 -12.91 -28.78 15.55
N LYS A 710 -11.68 -28.57 15.07
CA LYS A 710 -10.50 -29.35 15.47
C LYS A 710 -10.15 -29.07 16.93
N ARG A 711 -10.09 -27.79 17.31
CA ARG A 711 -9.72 -27.34 18.65
C ARG A 711 -10.74 -27.74 19.71
N ALA A 712 -12.04 -27.71 19.40
CA ALA A 712 -13.10 -28.08 20.35
C ALA A 712 -12.94 -29.52 20.87
N LYS A 713 -12.52 -30.46 20.01
CA LYS A 713 -12.27 -31.87 20.36
C LYS A 713 -11.21 -32.07 21.45
N GLU A 714 -10.28 -31.13 21.56
CA GLU A 714 -9.17 -31.18 22.50
C GLU A 714 -9.48 -30.46 23.83
N MET A 715 -10.64 -29.83 23.92
CA MET A 715 -11.04 -28.97 25.03
C MET A 715 -12.22 -29.59 25.80
N ARG A 716 -12.37 -29.19 27.06
CA ARG A 716 -13.44 -29.72 27.91
C ARG A 716 -14.82 -29.15 27.50
N PRO A 717 -15.91 -29.90 27.70
CA PRO A 717 -17.27 -29.45 27.34
C PRO A 717 -17.75 -28.16 28.03
N ASP A 718 -17.18 -27.81 29.19
CA ASP A 718 -17.49 -26.57 29.90
C ASP A 718 -16.81 -25.32 29.30
N GLN A 719 -15.80 -25.51 28.46
CA GLN A 719 -15.03 -24.43 27.84
C GLN A 719 -15.72 -23.89 26.58
N ILE A 720 -15.32 -22.68 26.16
CA ILE A 720 -15.99 -21.95 25.09
C ILE A 720 -14.99 -21.45 24.04
N ILE A 721 -15.31 -21.74 22.78
CA ILE A 721 -14.67 -21.15 21.60
C ILE A 721 -15.65 -20.17 20.97
N LEU A 722 -15.26 -18.89 20.90
CA LEU A 722 -16.00 -17.84 20.20
C LEU A 722 -15.40 -17.58 18.82
N VAL A 723 -16.15 -17.87 17.76
CA VAL A 723 -15.72 -17.67 16.37
C VAL A 723 -16.39 -16.44 15.78
N ASN A 724 -15.61 -15.59 15.11
CA ASN A 724 -16.16 -14.48 14.31
C ASN A 724 -16.69 -14.99 12.95
N LEU A 725 -18.01 -15.07 12.80
CA LEU A 725 -18.65 -15.46 11.53
C LEU A 725 -18.76 -14.22 10.62
N CYS A 726 -17.62 -13.80 10.07
CA CYS A 726 -17.42 -12.44 9.57
C CYS A 726 -18.17 -12.08 8.26
N GLY A 727 -18.86 -13.02 7.62
CA GLY A 727 -19.58 -12.82 6.37
C GLY A 727 -20.33 -14.07 5.87
N ARG A 728 -21.33 -13.86 5.01
CA ARG A 728 -22.22 -14.92 4.50
C ARG A 728 -21.81 -15.44 3.13
N GLY A 729 -22.07 -16.71 2.89
CA GLY A 729 -21.55 -17.46 1.75
C GLY A 729 -22.30 -17.30 0.43
N ASP A 730 -23.31 -16.43 0.34
CA ASP A 730 -24.07 -16.23 -0.91
C ASP A 730 -23.14 -15.98 -2.11
N LYS A 731 -22.09 -15.18 -1.91
CA LYS A 731 -21.10 -14.84 -2.94
C LYS A 731 -20.25 -16.02 -3.40
N ASP A 732 -20.11 -17.05 -2.57
CA ASP A 732 -19.20 -18.17 -2.79
C ASP A 732 -19.90 -19.35 -3.48
N MET A 733 -21.24 -19.37 -3.54
CA MET A 733 -22.02 -20.55 -3.95
C MET A 733 -21.72 -21.03 -5.37
N VAL A 734 -21.46 -20.13 -6.31
CA VAL A 734 -21.08 -20.52 -7.69
C VAL A 734 -19.72 -21.24 -7.70
N GLN A 735 -18.75 -20.71 -6.95
CA GLN A 735 -17.42 -21.29 -6.84
C GLN A 735 -17.45 -22.62 -6.08
N VAL A 736 -18.20 -22.68 -4.98
CA VAL A 736 -18.42 -23.89 -4.18
C VAL A 736 -19.08 -24.97 -5.03
N ALA A 737 -20.15 -24.65 -5.76
CA ALA A 737 -20.82 -25.60 -6.66
C ALA A 737 -19.83 -26.18 -7.68
N LYS A 738 -19.03 -25.33 -8.34
CA LYS A 738 -17.99 -25.78 -9.27
C LYS A 738 -16.98 -26.72 -8.62
N HIS A 739 -16.51 -26.43 -7.40
CA HIS A 739 -15.58 -27.30 -6.66
C HIS A 739 -16.21 -28.64 -6.26
N LEU A 740 -17.52 -28.66 -6.02
CA LEU A 740 -18.29 -29.87 -5.74
C LEU A 740 -18.72 -30.62 -7.02
N GLY A 741 -18.31 -30.16 -8.20
CA GLY A 741 -18.69 -30.76 -9.48
C GLY A 741 -20.14 -30.51 -9.89
N VAL A 742 -20.80 -29.51 -9.29
CA VAL A 742 -22.19 -29.13 -9.58
C VAL A 742 -22.22 -27.95 -10.56
N ASP A 743 -22.86 -28.13 -11.70
CA ASP A 743 -23.13 -27.06 -12.65
C ASP A 743 -24.44 -26.33 -12.30
N VAL A 744 -24.31 -25.13 -11.73
CA VAL A 744 -25.44 -24.24 -11.41
C VAL A 744 -25.92 -23.39 -12.59
N SER A 745 -25.24 -23.48 -13.75
CA SER A 745 -25.60 -22.73 -14.97
C SER A 745 -26.55 -23.51 -15.89
N GLY A 746 -26.73 -24.82 -15.66
CA GLY A 746 -27.64 -25.69 -16.41
C GLY A 746 -29.11 -25.64 -15.92
N SER A 747 -30.06 -25.69 -16.84
CA SER A 747 -31.52 -25.57 -16.60
C SER A 747 -32.20 -26.84 -16.05
N THR A 748 -31.45 -27.90 -15.73
CA THR A 748 -32.01 -29.17 -15.22
C THR A 748 -31.58 -29.39 -13.77
N GLY A 749 -32.29 -28.78 -12.83
CA GLY A 749 -32.11 -29.00 -11.39
C GLY A 749 -32.52 -30.39 -10.89
N ARG A 750 -32.25 -31.46 -11.66
CA ARG A 750 -32.75 -32.81 -11.38
C ARG A 750 -31.73 -33.83 -10.86
N ASP A 751 -30.43 -33.53 -10.85
CA ASP A 751 -29.40 -34.41 -10.27
C ASP A 751 -28.41 -33.66 -9.37
N MET A 752 -28.91 -32.80 -8.49
CA MET A 752 -28.09 -32.21 -7.41
C MET A 752 -28.09 -33.14 -6.18
N LYS A 753 -27.42 -34.29 -6.28
CA LYS A 753 -26.95 -35.01 -5.09
C LYS A 753 -25.52 -34.57 -4.82
N ALA A 754 -25.36 -33.64 -3.87
CA ALA A 754 -24.07 -33.24 -3.30
C ALA A 754 -23.67 -34.18 -2.15
#